data_AF-A0A7C3MKY9-F1
#
_entry.id   AF-A0A7C3MKY9-F1
#
_cell.length_a   1.000
_cell.length_b   1.000
_cell.length_c   1.000
_cell.angle_alpha   90.00
_cell.angle_beta   90.00
_cell.angle_gamma   90.00
#
_symmetry.space_group_name_H-M   'P 1'
#
loop_
_entity.id
_entity.type
_entity.pdbx_description
1 polymer ?
#
loop_
_entity_poly.entity_id
_entity_poly.type
_entity_poly.pdbx_seq_one_letter_code
_entity_poly.pdbx_strand_id
1 'polypeptide(L)'
;MRSVFIKIGILLVFFVLLLGLSSLTFFKVWEKQTIDLRFHIRGETKPSEDIVIVGIDDNSIEGIGNWPWERSIHGRFLEVLRKENPKLVVFDILFDTKTAKDTIFAKSLKSFKKVVLSNYLYTYFDKRLNISLLSLKEPVDIIKEASLATGYSNVLIDDDNKVRRARPYEVNETGIKYYSLPLVVYGIVRNEFPYKYIYKLPEFFYINFRGGEGSFRYFSYIDVLNGKFTPNTFKNKIIFVGAVSPMLKDTFLHPFSGYLSPSGKSYSYMPGVEIHANILDNLLNNDYFKTIIFPLILIINFLSVFFTGIFLGKKMVLNVFITIFLILLYFGLSYYLFLKHIIAPVVSPSLGMVLGFLGNLVYQSILPKERLEGITIKKRYKILKKLGSGGMASVYLAKDLVTKKDVAIKILHPQYAEDKEVLERFYREIQVCKDLDHPSIVKVLDHGKEDDHVFMVMEYVSGKDLKKIMEEKGPIPVDLAVEIIKKVACALSYANSKNIVHRDIKPQNIMITNDGKVKLMDFGIARIGGLTTLTQTGIFMGTPQYASPEQLEGKKVDIRSDIFSLGIVFYEMLTGLLPYAEETTISLMLKRYQEELPDVRSINPNIPEGISMIIKKMTARFPEFRYQTPEELIDDLNRGYPLHPYEEKNISSSDTIIRRDKDKKDN
;
A
#
# COMPACT_ATOMS: atom_id res chain seq x y z
N MET A 1 -21.13 0.25 13.22
CA MET A 1 -20.19 0.91 14.17
C MET A 1 -18.89 0.14 14.37
N ARG A 2 -18.90 -1.12 14.85
CA ARG A 2 -17.66 -1.90 15.09
C ARG A 2 -16.70 -1.98 13.88
N SER A 3 -17.24 -2.18 12.68
CA SER A 3 -16.46 -2.23 11.43
C SER A 3 -15.76 -0.91 11.10
N VAL A 4 -16.38 0.24 11.43
CA VAL A 4 -15.82 1.58 11.23
C VAL A 4 -14.67 1.81 12.21
N PHE A 5 -14.83 1.43 13.48
CA PHE A 5 -13.77 1.54 14.48
C PHE A 5 -12.55 0.69 14.15
N ILE A 6 -12.74 -0.54 13.65
CA ILE A 6 -11.65 -1.39 13.18
C ILE A 6 -10.91 -0.73 12.00
N LYS A 7 -11.65 -0.18 11.04
CA LYS A 7 -11.06 0.52 9.88
C LYS A 7 -10.23 1.72 10.34
N ILE A 8 -10.79 2.57 11.20
CA ILE A 8 -10.09 3.73 11.77
C ILE A 8 -8.84 3.28 12.55
N GLY A 9 -8.93 2.22 13.35
CA GLY A 9 -7.80 1.67 14.10
C GLY A 9 -6.65 1.24 13.19
N ILE A 10 -6.95 0.51 12.11
CA ILE A 10 -5.95 0.11 11.10
C ILE A 10 -5.31 1.35 10.46
N LEU A 11 -6.11 2.34 10.05
CA LEU A 11 -5.58 3.56 9.43
C LEU A 11 -4.74 4.39 10.40
N LEU A 12 -5.05 4.40 11.70
CA LEU A 12 -4.21 5.02 12.72
C LEU A 12 -2.85 4.32 12.83
N VAL A 13 -2.80 2.98 12.77
CA VAL A 13 -1.53 2.24 12.76
C VAL A 13 -0.70 2.62 11.54
N PHE A 14 -1.30 2.68 10.35
CA PHE A 14 -0.60 3.10 9.13
C PHE A 14 -0.17 4.57 9.17
N PHE A 15 -0.93 5.44 9.82
CA PHE A 15 -0.53 6.82 10.04
C PHE A 15 0.67 6.93 10.98
N VAL A 16 0.70 6.17 12.09
CA VAL A 16 1.87 6.12 12.98
C VAL A 16 3.08 5.55 12.25
N LEU A 17 2.88 4.50 11.44
CA LEU A 17 3.93 3.93 10.58
C LEU A 17 4.49 4.98 9.60
N LEU A 18 3.62 5.79 8.99
CA LEU A 18 4.03 6.90 8.12
C LEU A 18 4.94 7.88 8.87
N LEU A 19 4.61 8.26 10.10
CA LEU A 19 5.46 9.16 10.90
C LEU A 19 6.83 8.54 11.17
N GLY A 20 6.88 7.24 11.48
CA GLY A 20 8.13 6.49 11.63
C GLY A 20 8.95 6.48 10.34
N LEU A 21 8.35 6.07 9.21
CA LEU A 21 9.02 5.98 7.91
C LEU A 21 9.51 7.36 7.43
N SER A 22 8.69 8.40 7.52
CA SER A 22 9.07 9.76 7.12
C SER A 22 10.21 10.35 7.97
N SER A 23 10.47 9.82 9.15
CA SER A 23 11.61 10.21 9.98
C SER A 23 12.95 9.58 9.53
N LEU A 24 12.91 8.51 8.73
CA LEU A 24 14.10 7.81 8.25
C LEU A 24 14.87 8.65 7.23
N THR A 25 16.21 8.55 7.28
CA THR A 25 17.12 9.28 6.39
C THR A 25 16.81 9.03 4.92
N PHE A 26 16.49 7.79 4.55
CA PHE A 26 16.13 7.41 3.18
C PHE A 26 15.02 8.30 2.59
N PHE A 27 13.89 8.44 3.29
CA PHE A 27 12.75 9.23 2.80
C PHE A 27 13.01 10.73 2.85
N LYS A 28 13.80 11.20 3.83
CA LYS A 28 14.25 12.59 3.87
C LYS A 28 15.10 12.94 2.65
N VAL A 29 16.02 12.05 2.24
CA VAL A 29 16.85 12.23 1.03
C VAL A 29 16.00 12.31 -0.22
N TRP A 30 14.97 11.46 -0.34
CA TRP A 30 14.04 11.54 -1.47
C TRP A 30 13.27 12.87 -1.49
N GLU A 31 12.74 13.31 -0.35
CA GLU A 31 12.03 14.59 -0.26
C GLU A 31 12.91 15.75 -0.75
N LYS A 32 14.14 15.77 -0.27
CA LYS A 32 15.19 16.71 -0.65
C LYS A 32 15.50 16.68 -2.16
N GLN A 33 15.63 15.50 -2.77
CA GLN A 33 15.82 15.35 -4.21
C GLN A 33 14.64 15.89 -5.02
N THR A 34 13.39 15.73 -4.53
CA THR A 34 12.22 16.31 -5.23
C THR A 34 12.26 17.84 -5.21
N ILE A 35 12.78 18.45 -4.15
CA ILE A 35 12.97 19.91 -4.08
C ILE A 35 14.04 20.33 -5.09
N ASP A 36 15.18 19.64 -5.14
CA ASP A 36 16.26 19.92 -6.08
C ASP A 36 15.78 19.84 -7.54
N LEU A 37 14.99 18.81 -7.86
CA LEU A 37 14.38 18.63 -9.18
C LEU A 37 13.44 19.80 -9.54
N ARG A 38 12.64 20.30 -8.59
CA ARG A 38 11.75 21.45 -8.82
C ARG A 38 12.54 22.72 -9.16
N PHE A 39 13.64 22.98 -8.45
CA PHE A 39 14.54 24.09 -8.77
C PHE A 39 15.21 23.91 -10.14
N HIS A 40 15.63 22.69 -10.47
CA HIS A 40 16.21 22.38 -11.77
C HIS A 40 15.24 22.64 -12.93
N ILE A 41 13.99 22.17 -12.81
CA ILE A 41 12.94 22.38 -13.82
C ILE A 41 12.60 23.87 -13.96
N ARG A 42 12.58 24.63 -12.85
CA ARG A 42 12.28 26.07 -12.86
C ARG A 42 13.38 26.89 -13.55
N GLY A 43 14.64 26.50 -13.41
CA GLY A 43 15.78 27.22 -13.97
C GLY A 43 16.27 28.43 -13.15
N GLU A 44 17.24 29.14 -13.71
CA GLU A 44 17.94 30.31 -13.15
C GLU A 44 17.13 31.61 -13.32
N THR A 45 17.34 32.60 -12.43
CA THR A 45 16.64 33.89 -12.49
C THR A 45 17.65 35.03 -12.49
N LYS A 46 17.41 36.11 -13.25
CA LYS A 46 18.37 37.23 -13.31
C LYS A 46 18.50 37.91 -11.94
N PRO A 47 19.74 38.22 -11.48
CA PRO A 47 19.95 38.99 -10.24
C PRO A 47 19.58 40.46 -10.43
N SER A 48 19.34 41.18 -9.31
CA SER A 48 19.15 42.62 -9.35
C SER A 48 20.39 43.34 -9.84
N GLU A 49 20.18 44.38 -10.66
CA GLU A 49 21.24 45.29 -11.07
C GLU A 49 21.69 46.22 -9.93
N ASP A 50 20.97 46.25 -8.80
CA ASP A 50 21.27 47.13 -7.66
C ASP A 50 22.45 46.66 -6.81
N ILE A 51 22.88 45.41 -7.00
CA ILE A 51 23.98 44.81 -6.26
C ILE A 51 25.16 44.60 -7.19
N VAL A 52 26.32 45.03 -6.74
CA VAL A 52 27.58 44.92 -7.46
C VAL A 52 28.63 44.31 -6.53
N ILE A 53 29.50 43.47 -7.09
CA ILE A 53 30.59 42.85 -6.36
C ILE A 53 31.91 43.47 -6.82
N VAL A 54 32.71 43.91 -5.85
CA VAL A 54 34.10 44.29 -6.03
C VAL A 54 34.96 43.18 -5.41
N GLY A 55 35.57 42.40 -6.28
CA GLY A 55 36.32 41.21 -5.91
C GLY A 55 37.78 41.47 -5.63
N ILE A 56 38.29 40.89 -4.55
CA ILE A 56 39.72 40.64 -4.37
C ILE A 56 40.07 39.43 -5.23
N ASP A 57 40.46 39.71 -6.47
CA ASP A 57 40.93 38.75 -7.47
C ASP A 57 42.45 38.64 -7.51
N ASP A 58 42.95 37.69 -8.30
CA ASP A 58 44.39 37.42 -8.46
C ASP A 58 45.14 38.68 -8.90
N ASN A 59 44.59 39.45 -9.84
CA ASN A 59 45.17 40.72 -10.29
C ASN A 59 45.33 41.72 -9.14
N SER A 60 44.36 41.78 -8.22
CA SER A 60 44.43 42.65 -7.06
C SER A 60 45.50 42.19 -6.06
N ILE A 61 45.66 40.88 -5.87
CA ILE A 61 46.70 40.31 -5.00
C ILE A 61 48.09 40.54 -5.60
N GLU A 62 48.27 40.29 -6.89
CA GLU A 62 49.52 40.54 -7.59
C GLU A 62 49.88 42.04 -7.63
N GLY A 63 48.88 42.90 -7.87
CA GLY A 63 49.08 44.34 -8.03
C GLY A 63 49.25 45.14 -6.73
N ILE A 64 48.67 44.67 -5.62
CA ILE A 64 48.77 45.35 -4.30
C ILE A 64 49.80 44.66 -3.40
N GLY A 65 49.93 43.34 -3.51
CA GLY A 65 50.78 42.50 -2.68
C GLY A 65 49.99 41.48 -1.86
N ASN A 66 50.69 40.77 -0.97
CA ASN A 66 50.14 39.66 -0.21
C ASN A 66 48.96 40.09 0.68
N TRP A 67 47.85 39.37 0.58
CA TRP A 67 46.66 39.51 1.42
C TRP A 67 46.88 38.88 2.82
N PRO A 68 46.28 39.39 3.92
CA PRO A 68 45.43 40.58 4.03
C PRO A 68 46.22 41.90 3.99
N TRP A 69 45.66 42.90 3.30
CA TRP A 69 46.29 44.20 3.11
C TRP A 69 46.13 45.13 4.31
N GLU A 70 47.01 46.13 4.41
CA GLU A 70 46.92 47.19 5.42
C GLU A 70 45.59 47.94 5.34
N ARG A 71 45.05 48.33 6.50
CA ARG A 71 43.76 49.02 6.58
C ARG A 71 43.74 50.37 5.83
N SER A 72 44.88 51.05 5.71
CA SER A 72 45.06 52.28 4.96
C SER A 72 44.63 52.14 3.49
N ILE A 73 44.87 50.97 2.89
CA ILE A 73 44.46 50.64 1.51
C ILE A 73 42.94 50.62 1.41
N HIS A 74 42.26 49.98 2.37
CA HIS A 74 40.80 49.98 2.44
C HIS A 74 40.22 51.39 2.70
N GLY A 75 40.95 52.25 3.44
CA GLY A 75 40.57 53.65 3.63
C GLY A 75 40.58 54.44 2.32
N ARG A 76 41.65 54.32 1.53
CA ARG A 76 41.74 54.93 0.20
C ARG A 76 40.69 54.40 -0.77
N PHE A 77 40.43 53.09 -0.74
CA PHE A 77 39.37 52.48 -1.52
C PHE A 77 37.99 53.08 -1.20
N LEU A 78 37.68 53.29 0.08
CA LEU A 78 36.44 53.94 0.50
C LEU A 78 36.34 55.39 0.02
N GLU A 79 37.44 56.15 0.02
CA GLU A 79 37.48 57.52 -0.52
C GLU A 79 37.12 57.57 -2.01
N VAL A 80 37.55 56.57 -2.79
CA VAL A 80 37.21 56.45 -4.22
C VAL A 80 35.72 56.16 -4.38
N LEU A 81 35.20 55.14 -3.70
CA LEU A 81 33.78 54.79 -3.75
C LEU A 81 32.87 55.92 -3.26
N ARG A 82 33.32 56.71 -2.27
CA ARG A 82 32.55 57.85 -1.75
C ARG A 82 32.19 58.86 -2.83
N LYS A 83 33.09 59.09 -3.80
CA LYS A 83 32.85 60.03 -4.90
C LYS A 83 31.71 59.60 -5.82
N GLU A 84 31.43 58.30 -5.90
CA GLU A 84 30.37 57.73 -6.72
C GLU A 84 28.99 57.71 -6.02
N ASN A 85 28.93 58.10 -4.73
CA ASN A 85 27.70 58.10 -3.92
C ASN A 85 26.90 56.77 -3.98
N PRO A 86 27.49 55.65 -3.53
CA PRO A 86 26.76 54.39 -3.43
C PRO A 86 25.67 54.43 -2.35
N LYS A 87 24.73 53.50 -2.46
CA LYS A 87 23.68 53.29 -1.45
C LYS A 87 24.28 52.70 -0.18
N LEU A 88 25.18 51.73 -0.31
CA LEU A 88 25.81 51.02 0.80
C LEU A 88 27.10 50.33 0.33
N VAL A 89 28.12 50.27 1.19
CA VAL A 89 29.32 49.44 0.97
C VAL A 89 29.45 48.43 2.09
N VAL A 90 29.61 47.16 1.72
CA VAL A 90 29.66 46.01 2.62
C VAL A 90 31.01 45.34 2.44
N PHE A 91 31.81 45.31 3.50
CA PHE A 91 33.08 44.58 3.51
C PHE A 91 32.87 43.17 4.04
N ASP A 92 32.89 42.19 3.15
CA ASP A 92 32.89 40.76 3.41
C ASP A 92 34.31 40.18 3.29
N ILE A 93 35.24 40.72 4.08
CA ILE A 93 36.68 40.44 4.03
C ILE A 93 37.28 40.28 5.42
N LEU A 94 38.43 39.59 5.48
CA LEU A 94 39.31 39.59 6.64
C LEU A 94 40.16 40.86 6.64
N PHE A 95 40.14 41.62 7.73
CA PHE A 95 41.01 42.78 7.88
C PHE A 95 42.36 42.40 8.48
N ASP A 96 43.44 43.04 8.02
CA ASP A 96 44.74 42.92 8.66
C ASP A 96 44.67 43.30 10.15
N THR A 97 45.33 42.50 10.97
CA THR A 97 45.41 42.67 12.43
C THR A 97 46.64 43.43 12.87
N LYS A 98 47.69 43.53 12.02
CA LYS A 98 48.93 44.24 12.34
C LYS A 98 48.76 45.76 12.33
N THR A 99 47.92 46.28 11.44
CA THR A 99 47.61 47.72 11.29
C THR A 99 46.33 48.14 12.02
N ALA A 100 45.98 47.48 13.13
CA ALA A 100 44.72 47.75 13.84
C ALA A 100 44.55 49.20 14.35
N LYS A 101 45.60 50.02 14.48
CA LYS A 101 45.50 51.43 14.93
C LYS A 101 45.40 52.46 13.79
N ASP A 102 45.09 52.02 12.58
CA ASP A 102 45.11 52.87 11.39
C ASP A 102 44.08 54.03 11.45
N THR A 103 44.61 55.26 11.54
CA THR A 103 43.81 56.49 11.62
C THR A 103 43.20 56.89 10.28
N ILE A 104 43.79 56.49 9.15
CA ILE A 104 43.31 56.78 7.80
C ILE A 104 42.04 55.97 7.54
N PHE A 105 42.08 54.67 7.85
CA PHE A 105 40.90 53.80 7.72
C PHE A 105 39.77 54.26 8.64
N ALA A 106 40.09 54.53 9.91
CA ALA A 106 39.12 55.05 10.86
C ALA A 106 38.49 56.36 10.36
N LYS A 107 39.28 57.35 9.94
CA LYS A 107 38.77 58.62 9.39
C LYS A 107 37.88 58.40 8.16
N SER A 108 38.26 57.50 7.28
CA SER A 108 37.50 57.16 6.07
C SER A 108 36.12 56.58 6.44
N LEU A 109 36.08 55.60 7.35
CA LEU A 109 34.83 55.02 7.87
C LEU A 109 33.93 56.09 8.50
N LYS A 110 34.50 56.96 9.36
CA LYS A 110 33.75 58.06 10.01
C LYS A 110 33.15 59.03 8.98
N SER A 111 33.88 59.32 7.91
CA SER A 111 33.43 60.24 6.86
C SER A 111 32.33 59.64 5.98
N PHE A 112 32.38 58.33 5.73
CA PHE A 112 31.60 57.71 4.66
C PHE A 112 30.19 57.27 5.11
N LYS A 113 29.93 57.10 6.41
CA LYS A 113 28.61 56.91 7.08
C LYS A 113 27.70 55.77 6.57
N LYS A 114 27.94 55.19 5.38
CA LYS A 114 27.17 54.15 4.70
C LYS A 114 28.03 52.89 4.47
N VAL A 115 28.71 52.44 5.53
CA VAL A 115 29.60 51.27 5.48
C VAL A 115 29.15 50.23 6.51
N VAL A 116 29.09 48.99 6.07
CA VAL A 116 28.87 47.81 6.90
C VAL A 116 30.13 46.95 6.84
N LEU A 117 30.61 46.51 8.00
CA LEU A 117 31.74 45.57 8.10
C LEU A 117 31.22 44.20 8.51
N SER A 118 31.72 43.16 7.87
CA SER A 118 31.39 41.77 8.23
C SER A 118 31.95 41.35 9.57
N ASN A 119 31.22 40.43 10.19
CA ASN A 119 31.44 40.02 11.58
C ASN A 119 32.65 39.10 11.79
N TYR A 120 33.55 38.94 10.79
CA TYR A 120 34.85 38.28 11.00
C TYR A 120 35.69 38.97 12.09
N LEU A 121 35.34 40.20 12.46
CA LEU A 121 35.93 40.97 13.55
C LEU A 121 35.51 40.53 14.97
N TYR A 122 34.49 39.69 15.14
CA TYR A 122 34.03 39.30 16.48
C TYR A 122 34.95 38.27 17.16
N THR A 123 35.46 37.30 16.40
CA THR A 123 36.42 36.30 16.90
C THR A 123 37.78 36.92 17.21
N TYR A 124 38.10 38.06 16.59
CA TYR A 124 39.32 38.85 16.80
C TYR A 124 38.98 40.27 17.23
N PHE A 125 38.18 40.41 18.29
CA PHE A 125 37.84 41.72 18.84
C PHE A 125 39.11 42.39 19.39
N ASP A 126 39.73 43.23 18.57
CA ASP A 126 40.89 44.00 18.99
C ASP A 126 40.44 45.27 19.72
N LYS A 127 40.56 45.24 21.04
CA LYS A 127 40.40 46.41 21.94
C LYS A 127 41.31 47.60 21.53
N ARG A 128 42.30 47.39 20.64
CA ARG A 128 43.31 48.38 20.24
C ARG A 128 42.92 49.30 19.08
N LEU A 129 41.78 49.10 18.41
CA LEU A 129 41.31 49.99 17.34
C LEU A 129 41.01 51.42 17.80
N ASN A 130 40.80 51.63 19.10
CA ASN A 130 40.37 52.92 19.67
C ASN A 130 39.19 53.56 18.93
N ILE A 131 38.40 52.72 18.25
CA ILE A 131 37.09 53.06 17.71
C ILE A 131 36.12 52.66 18.81
N SER A 132 35.62 53.64 19.56
CA SER A 132 34.50 53.44 20.46
C SER A 132 33.36 52.82 19.65
N LEU A 133 32.94 51.60 20.00
CA LEU A 133 31.68 51.08 19.48
C LEU A 133 30.58 51.98 20.05
N LEU A 134 29.94 52.77 19.18
CA LEU A 134 28.83 53.66 19.52
C LEU A 134 27.55 52.99 19.03
N SER A 135 26.52 52.91 19.88
CA SER A 135 25.22 52.44 19.42
C SER A 135 24.49 53.62 18.90
N LEU A 136 23.92 53.40 17.75
CA LEU A 136 22.74 54.12 17.34
C LEU A 136 21.62 53.87 18.35
N LYS A 137 21.11 54.95 18.96
CA LYS A 137 19.77 54.98 19.56
C LYS A 137 18.71 55.54 18.61
N GLU A 138 19.08 55.94 17.38
CA GLU A 138 18.18 56.12 16.22
C GLU A 138 19.01 56.52 14.98
N PRO A 139 18.90 55.77 13.87
CA PRO A 139 18.43 56.34 12.62
C PRO A 139 17.50 55.33 11.92
N VAL A 140 16.22 55.43 12.22
CA VAL A 140 15.22 54.44 11.83
C VAL A 140 14.96 54.42 10.33
N ASP A 141 15.26 55.47 9.57
CA ASP A 141 14.80 55.53 8.17
C ASP A 141 15.83 55.04 7.14
N ILE A 142 17.07 55.54 7.15
CA ILE A 142 18.12 55.05 6.23
C ILE A 142 18.48 53.60 6.52
N ILE A 143 18.48 53.21 7.80
CA ILE A 143 18.71 51.81 8.17
C ILE A 143 17.47 50.97 7.94
N LYS A 144 16.19 51.40 8.08
CA LYS A 144 15.06 50.57 7.59
C LYS A 144 15.10 50.38 6.08
N GLU A 145 15.39 51.44 5.32
CA GLU A 145 15.50 51.40 3.86
C GLU A 145 16.68 50.52 3.38
N ALA A 146 17.76 50.46 4.16
CA ALA A 146 18.94 49.64 3.88
C ALA A 146 19.00 48.33 4.69
N SER A 147 18.16 48.08 5.68
CA SER A 147 18.09 46.81 6.46
C SER A 147 17.03 45.85 5.95
N LEU A 148 16.18 46.33 5.02
CA LEU A 148 15.73 45.51 3.89
C LEU A 148 16.92 44.92 3.08
N ALA A 149 18.15 45.34 3.38
CA ALA A 149 19.28 45.16 2.51
C ALA A 149 20.67 45.00 3.18
N THR A 150 20.98 43.90 3.87
CA THR A 150 22.30 43.18 3.78
C THR A 150 22.44 42.12 4.84
N GLY A 151 23.11 41.02 4.48
CA GLY A 151 23.00 39.81 5.24
C GLY A 151 24.06 38.73 5.18
N TYR A 152 24.74 38.46 6.31
CA TYR A 152 25.47 37.21 6.55
C TYR A 152 24.57 35.99 6.54
N SER A 153 25.10 34.97 5.89
CA SER A 153 24.43 33.73 5.59
C SER A 153 25.39 32.57 5.59
N ASN A 154 24.97 31.42 6.12
CA ASN A 154 25.63 30.17 5.82
C ASN A 154 24.57 29.13 5.42
N VAL A 155 24.95 28.32 4.43
CA VAL A 155 24.15 27.25 3.84
C VAL A 155 24.79 25.92 4.25
N LEU A 156 24.02 24.96 4.76
CA LEU A 156 24.55 23.67 5.19
C LEU A 156 24.61 22.67 4.03
N ILE A 157 25.63 21.83 4.07
CA ILE A 157 25.67 20.52 3.43
C ILE A 157 24.72 19.60 4.20
N ASP A 158 23.72 19.07 3.52
CA ASP A 158 22.63 18.25 4.02
C ASP A 158 23.05 16.78 4.18
N ASP A 159 22.19 15.92 4.74
CA ASP A 159 22.49 14.51 5.09
C ASP A 159 23.03 13.63 3.93
N ASP A 160 22.96 14.09 2.68
CA ASP A 160 23.50 13.39 1.50
C ASP A 160 24.69 14.11 0.85
N ASN A 161 25.36 14.96 1.63
CA ASN A 161 26.47 15.80 1.19
C ASN A 161 26.12 16.85 0.11
N LYS A 162 24.84 17.15 -0.12
CA LYS A 162 24.42 18.28 -0.98
C LYS A 162 23.91 19.44 -0.16
N VAL A 163 24.10 20.65 -0.63
CA VAL A 163 23.68 21.84 0.11
C VAL A 163 22.21 22.13 -0.05
N ARG A 164 21.47 22.15 1.06
CA ARG A 164 20.02 22.40 1.02
C ARG A 164 19.58 23.44 2.03
N ARG A 165 18.56 24.19 1.62
CA ARG A 165 18.29 25.54 2.13
C ARG A 165 17.18 25.58 3.18
N ALA A 166 17.18 24.71 4.18
CA ALA A 166 16.01 24.62 5.07
C ALA A 166 16.03 25.56 6.29
N ARG A 167 17.20 25.81 6.86
CA ARG A 167 17.34 26.43 8.20
C ARG A 167 18.67 27.18 8.32
N PRO A 168 18.66 28.52 8.39
CA PRO A 168 19.87 29.30 8.56
C PRO A 168 20.17 29.47 10.06
N TYR A 169 20.36 28.42 10.89
CA TYR A 169 20.71 28.55 12.35
C TYR A 169 21.59 27.42 13.08
N GLU A 170 22.50 27.67 14.08
CA GLU A 170 23.40 26.71 14.83
C GLU A 170 23.56 26.94 16.35
N VAL A 171 23.59 25.99 17.30
CA VAL A 171 23.59 26.36 18.74
C VAL A 171 24.88 26.84 19.46
N ASN A 172 24.83 27.91 20.29
CA ASN A 172 25.88 28.38 21.21
C ASN A 172 25.80 27.66 22.56
N GLU A 173 26.80 27.85 23.44
CA GLU A 173 27.20 27.01 24.59
C GLU A 173 26.13 26.67 25.65
N THR A 174 24.96 27.32 25.66
CA THR A 174 23.80 26.90 26.49
C THR A 174 22.76 26.09 25.70
N GLY A 175 23.03 25.74 24.45
CA GLY A 175 22.06 25.19 23.51
C GLY A 175 21.46 26.20 22.51
N ILE A 176 22.05 27.39 22.28
CA ILE A 176 21.44 28.51 21.49
C ILE A 176 21.71 28.64 19.98
N LYS A 177 20.80 28.22 19.09
CA LYS A 177 20.96 28.26 17.61
C LYS A 177 21.36 29.64 16.92
N TYR A 178 22.63 30.08 16.78
CA TYR A 178 23.35 30.94 15.79
C TYR A 178 23.88 30.33 14.43
N TYR A 179 23.05 30.34 13.40
CA TYR A 179 23.46 30.90 12.11
C TYR A 179 22.48 32.06 12.05
N SER A 180 23.01 33.23 11.76
CA SER A 180 22.26 34.47 11.87
C SER A 180 23.04 35.53 11.15
N LEU A 181 22.37 36.64 10.95
CA LEU A 181 22.85 37.80 10.24
C LEU A 181 23.22 38.87 11.29
N PRO A 182 24.40 38.81 11.92
CA PRO A 182 24.83 39.87 12.82
C PRO A 182 25.34 41.03 11.95
N LEU A 183 24.43 41.93 11.55
CA LEU A 183 24.86 43.25 11.10
C LEU A 183 25.34 44.02 12.33
N VAL A 184 26.66 44.18 12.45
CA VAL A 184 27.21 45.25 13.28
C VAL A 184 27.31 46.47 12.37
N VAL A 185 26.29 47.33 12.42
CA VAL A 185 26.31 48.60 11.68
C VAL A 185 27.25 49.57 12.41
N TYR A 186 28.32 49.97 11.74
CA TYR A 186 29.21 51.03 12.25
C TYR A 186 28.70 52.39 11.74
N GLY A 187 27.79 53.00 12.49
CA GLY A 187 27.33 54.37 12.24
C GLY A 187 27.72 55.30 13.39
N ILE A 188 28.41 56.41 13.11
CA ILE A 188 28.53 57.50 14.08
C ILE A 188 27.26 58.33 14.02
N VAL A 189 26.32 58.07 14.92
CA VAL A 189 25.30 59.05 15.30
C VAL A 189 25.39 59.21 16.81
N ARG A 190 25.73 60.44 17.22
CA ARG A 190 25.68 60.99 18.58
C ARG A 190 26.20 60.07 19.69
N ASN A 191 27.51 60.17 19.98
CA ASN A 191 28.19 60.02 21.28
C ASN A 191 27.70 59.03 22.39
N GLU A 192 26.84 58.04 22.14
CA GLU A 192 26.41 57.05 23.15
C GLU A 192 26.70 55.58 22.74
N PHE A 193 26.98 54.75 23.76
CA PHE A 193 27.50 53.36 23.79
C PHE A 193 26.72 52.31 22.97
N PRO A 194 27.28 51.11 22.59
CA PRO A 194 26.83 50.18 21.52
C PRO A 194 25.75 49.13 21.88
N TYR A 195 24.75 48.96 21.00
CA TYR A 195 23.73 47.92 21.00
C TYR A 195 23.87 47.07 19.73
N LYS A 196 23.82 45.77 19.93
CA LYS A 196 23.87 44.72 18.89
C LYS A 196 22.47 44.51 18.31
N TYR A 197 22.27 44.74 17.02
CA TYR A 197 21.05 44.33 16.31
C TYR A 197 21.27 42.98 15.61
N ILE A 198 20.47 41.97 15.97
CA ILE A 198 20.45 40.67 15.31
C ILE A 198 19.10 40.55 14.61
N TYR A 199 19.06 40.64 13.28
CA TYR A 199 17.84 40.37 12.54
C TYR A 199 17.62 38.86 12.44
N LYS A 200 16.49 38.36 12.95
CA LYS A 200 16.11 36.95 12.84
C LYS A 200 15.38 36.73 11.51
N LEU A 201 16.00 35.97 10.61
CA LEU A 201 15.33 35.46 9.41
C LEU A 201 14.11 34.60 9.81
N PRO A 202 13.09 34.49 8.95
CA PRO A 202 11.99 33.55 9.17
C PRO A 202 12.51 32.12 9.44
N GLU A 203 11.86 31.37 10.34
CA GLU A 203 12.30 30.03 10.77
C GLU A 203 12.50 29.01 9.62
N PHE A 204 11.95 29.31 8.44
CA PHE A 204 12.00 28.48 7.25
C PHE A 204 12.24 29.32 5.98
N PHE A 205 13.36 30.05 5.96
CA PHE A 205 13.80 30.86 4.83
C PHE A 205 14.66 30.04 3.87
N TYR A 206 14.15 29.78 2.67
CA TYR A 206 14.85 29.08 1.60
C TYR A 206 15.30 30.10 0.55
N ILE A 207 16.61 30.23 0.35
CA ILE A 207 17.20 31.20 -0.58
C ILE A 207 16.86 30.79 -2.02
N ASN A 208 16.40 31.74 -2.82
CA ASN A 208 16.30 31.65 -4.26
C ASN A 208 17.59 32.17 -4.95
N PHE A 209 18.51 31.27 -5.28
CA PHE A 209 19.74 31.68 -5.96
C PHE A 209 19.44 32.10 -7.41
N ARG A 210 20.07 33.20 -7.80
CA ARG A 210 19.95 33.81 -9.11
C ARG A 210 20.70 33.02 -10.18
N GLY A 211 21.91 32.55 -9.86
CA GLY A 211 22.74 31.70 -10.71
C GLY A 211 24.03 31.27 -9.99
N GLY A 212 25.00 30.72 -10.73
CA GLY A 212 26.33 30.31 -10.23
C GLY A 212 27.35 31.46 -10.17
N GLU A 213 28.65 31.14 -10.14
CA GLU A 213 29.75 32.14 -10.15
C GLU A 213 29.56 33.15 -11.30
N GLY A 214 29.74 34.45 -11.00
CA GLY A 214 29.59 35.53 -11.97
C GLY A 214 28.14 35.92 -12.24
N SER A 215 27.21 35.60 -11.33
CA SER A 215 25.81 36.01 -11.46
C SER A 215 25.63 37.53 -11.32
N PHE A 216 26.30 38.14 -10.35
CA PHE A 216 26.25 39.59 -10.13
C PHE A 216 27.29 40.32 -10.96
N ARG A 217 27.06 41.60 -11.22
CA ARG A 217 28.05 42.44 -11.93
C ARG A 217 29.32 42.57 -11.09
N TYR A 218 30.46 42.35 -11.75
CA TYR A 218 31.76 42.15 -11.12
C TYR A 218 32.76 43.25 -11.49
N PHE A 219 33.59 43.67 -10.53
CA PHE A 219 34.71 44.60 -10.72
C PHE A 219 35.93 44.17 -9.90
N SER A 220 37.13 44.36 -10.43
CA SER A 220 38.38 44.08 -9.72
C SER A 220 38.66 45.14 -8.65
N TYR A 221 39.11 44.73 -7.46
CA TYR A 221 39.43 45.65 -6.36
C TYR A 221 40.49 46.68 -6.74
N ILE A 222 41.58 46.25 -7.37
CA ILE A 222 42.67 47.14 -7.79
C ILE A 222 42.23 48.13 -8.87
N ASP A 223 41.36 47.72 -9.79
CA ASP A 223 40.83 48.63 -10.80
C ASP A 223 39.94 49.71 -10.17
N VAL A 224 39.08 49.32 -9.23
CA VAL A 224 38.27 50.29 -8.47
C VAL A 224 39.15 51.20 -7.63
N LEU A 225 40.17 50.68 -6.96
CA LEU A 225 41.13 51.48 -6.18
C LEU A 225 41.85 52.52 -7.05
N ASN A 226 42.19 52.16 -8.29
CA ASN A 226 42.86 53.03 -9.25
C ASN A 226 41.90 53.94 -10.04
N GLY A 227 40.58 53.89 -9.78
CA GLY A 227 39.58 54.69 -10.50
C GLY A 227 39.30 54.22 -11.93
N LYS A 228 39.66 52.98 -12.28
CA LYS A 228 39.45 52.37 -13.61
C LYS A 228 38.03 51.81 -13.75
N PHE A 229 37.04 52.68 -13.78
CA PHE A 229 35.64 52.32 -14.06
C PHE A 229 34.91 53.52 -14.67
N THR A 230 33.77 53.27 -15.33
CA THR A 230 32.98 54.34 -15.94
C THR A 230 32.30 55.22 -14.86
N PRO A 231 32.18 56.55 -15.02
CA PRO A 231 31.48 57.39 -14.06
C PRO A 231 30.04 56.93 -13.80
N ASN A 232 29.55 57.07 -12.56
CA ASN A 232 28.24 56.61 -12.07
C ASN A 232 28.04 55.09 -12.00
N THR A 233 29.09 54.28 -12.21
CA THR A 233 29.00 52.81 -12.13
C THR A 233 28.45 52.34 -10.78
N PHE A 234 28.86 53.01 -9.71
CA PHE A 234 28.53 52.65 -8.33
C PHE A 234 27.41 53.50 -7.72
N LYS A 235 26.86 54.44 -8.49
CA LYS A 235 25.85 55.39 -8.01
C LYS A 235 24.57 54.66 -7.60
N ASN A 236 24.12 54.91 -6.36
CA ASN A 236 22.94 54.26 -5.76
C ASN A 236 23.00 52.72 -5.73
N LYS A 237 24.18 52.11 -5.92
CA LYS A 237 24.35 50.65 -5.85
C LYS A 237 24.74 50.19 -4.44
N ILE A 238 24.43 48.94 -4.12
CA ILE A 238 24.95 48.23 -2.96
C ILE A 238 26.20 47.48 -3.40
N ILE A 239 27.32 47.80 -2.78
CA ILE A 239 28.63 47.27 -3.16
C ILE A 239 29.05 46.24 -2.12
N PHE A 240 29.20 45.00 -2.54
CA PHE A 240 29.89 44.00 -1.75
C PHE A 240 31.37 43.95 -2.12
N VAL A 241 32.22 43.97 -1.12
CA VAL A 241 33.67 43.81 -1.26
C VAL A 241 34.03 42.48 -0.63
N GLY A 242 34.64 41.57 -1.37
CA GLY A 242 34.90 40.22 -0.87
C GLY A 242 35.95 39.46 -1.67
N ALA A 243 36.43 38.35 -1.10
CA ALA A 243 37.37 37.47 -1.78
C ALA A 243 36.70 36.72 -2.92
N VAL A 244 37.32 36.75 -4.10
CA VAL A 244 36.88 35.99 -5.29
C VAL A 244 38.04 35.30 -6.01
N SER A 245 39.29 35.56 -5.62
CA SER A 245 40.50 34.88 -6.12
C SER A 245 40.51 33.42 -5.72
N PRO A 246 40.74 32.45 -6.65
CA PRO A 246 40.96 31.05 -6.31
C PRO A 246 42.01 30.81 -5.23
N MET A 247 43.07 31.63 -5.18
CA MET A 247 44.12 31.55 -4.17
C MET A 247 43.62 31.89 -2.75
N LEU A 248 42.55 32.68 -2.65
CA LEU A 248 41.87 33.01 -1.39
C LEU A 248 40.56 32.20 -1.18
N LYS A 249 40.06 31.53 -2.23
CA LYS A 249 38.81 30.73 -2.25
C LYS A 249 38.87 29.57 -1.25
N ASP A 250 40.03 28.97 -1.01
CA ASP A 250 40.19 27.83 -0.09
C ASP A 250 40.09 28.20 1.40
N THR A 251 40.06 29.48 1.74
CA THR A 251 39.93 29.93 3.14
C THR A 251 38.51 29.76 3.69
N PHE A 252 37.52 29.59 2.81
CA PHE A 252 36.12 29.40 3.17
C PHE A 252 35.56 28.22 2.37
N LEU A 253 35.48 27.03 2.99
CA LEU A 253 34.81 25.87 2.40
C LEU A 253 33.37 26.25 2.05
N HIS A 254 33.11 26.47 0.77
CA HIS A 254 31.80 26.89 0.31
C HIS A 254 30.91 25.68 0.09
N PRO A 255 29.65 25.75 0.55
CA PRO A 255 28.79 24.58 0.60
C PRO A 255 28.63 23.94 -0.80
N PHE A 256 28.58 24.74 -1.88
CA PHE A 256 28.10 24.32 -3.19
C PHE A 256 29.01 23.38 -4.00
N SER A 257 30.16 22.99 -3.43
CA SER A 257 31.15 22.09 -4.03
C SER A 257 30.50 20.83 -4.64
N GLY A 258 30.46 20.75 -5.98
CA GLY A 258 29.99 19.59 -6.76
C GLY A 258 28.73 19.78 -7.63
N TYR A 259 28.06 20.94 -7.60
CA TYR A 259 26.83 21.17 -8.40
C TYR A 259 27.12 21.85 -9.75
N LEU A 260 26.67 21.25 -10.85
CA LEU A 260 26.68 21.84 -12.20
C LEU A 260 25.26 22.26 -12.60
N SER A 261 25.14 23.49 -13.12
CA SER A 261 23.89 24.01 -13.66
C SER A 261 23.48 23.25 -14.93
N PRO A 262 22.18 23.27 -15.29
CA PRO A 262 21.75 22.84 -16.62
C PRO A 262 22.37 23.66 -17.76
N SER A 263 22.85 24.88 -17.49
CA SER A 263 23.58 25.75 -18.41
C SER A 263 25.10 25.49 -18.43
N GLY A 264 25.60 24.45 -17.75
CA GLY A 264 27.02 24.09 -17.70
C GLY A 264 27.89 24.93 -16.76
N LYS A 265 27.29 25.82 -15.97
CA LYS A 265 27.99 26.64 -14.96
C LYS A 265 28.20 25.83 -13.67
N SER A 266 29.43 25.79 -13.18
CA SER A 266 29.72 25.14 -11.91
C SER A 266 29.37 26.06 -10.74
N TYR A 267 28.40 25.63 -9.92
CA TYR A 267 28.09 26.26 -8.64
C TYR A 267 29.06 25.86 -7.54
N SER A 268 29.89 24.84 -7.78
CA SER A 268 30.94 24.35 -6.89
C SER A 268 31.91 25.41 -6.39
N TYR A 269 31.95 26.55 -7.06
CA TYR A 269 32.98 27.58 -6.90
C TYR A 269 32.42 28.96 -6.57
N MET A 270 31.15 29.06 -6.16
CA MET A 270 30.54 30.35 -5.82
C MET A 270 31.25 30.99 -4.61
N PRO A 271 31.87 32.18 -4.76
CA PRO A 271 32.52 32.87 -3.65
C PRO A 271 31.53 33.26 -2.55
N GLY A 272 31.97 33.28 -1.29
CA GLY A 272 31.12 33.65 -0.13
C GLY A 272 30.41 35.00 -0.29
N VAL A 273 31.10 35.96 -0.93
CA VAL A 273 30.54 37.28 -1.25
C VAL A 273 29.33 37.21 -2.21
N GLU A 274 29.30 36.25 -3.13
CA GLU A 274 28.15 36.03 -4.01
C GLU A 274 26.97 35.36 -3.30
N ILE A 275 27.26 34.50 -2.31
CA ILE A 275 26.23 33.89 -1.46
C ILE A 275 25.51 34.99 -0.67
N HIS A 276 26.28 35.90 -0.06
CA HIS A 276 25.74 37.06 0.65
C HIS A 276 24.95 38.00 -0.26
N ALA A 277 25.41 38.21 -1.50
CA ALA A 277 24.69 38.99 -2.50
C ALA A 277 23.34 38.37 -2.89
N ASN A 278 23.26 37.04 -3.08
CA ASN A 278 22.00 36.35 -3.37
C ASN A 278 20.96 36.54 -2.25
N ILE A 279 21.41 36.50 -1.01
CA ILE A 279 20.50 36.55 0.14
C ILE A 279 20.00 37.95 0.38
N LEU A 280 20.90 38.91 0.22
CA LEU A 280 20.52 40.30 0.13
C LEU A 280 19.45 40.52 -0.95
N ASP A 281 19.72 40.04 -2.16
CA ASP A 281 18.82 40.21 -3.29
C ASP A 281 17.42 39.62 -3.01
N ASN A 282 17.37 38.43 -2.41
CA ASN A 282 16.12 37.77 -2.04
C ASN A 282 15.35 38.54 -0.96
N LEU A 283 16.03 39.14 0.01
CA LEU A 283 15.40 39.94 1.06
C LEU A 283 14.86 41.26 0.49
N LEU A 284 15.65 41.96 -0.32
CA LEU A 284 15.25 43.20 -0.98
C LEU A 284 14.01 43.03 -1.84
N ASN A 285 13.94 41.91 -2.57
CA ASN A 285 12.87 41.65 -3.53
C ASN A 285 11.73 40.79 -2.96
N ASN A 286 11.78 40.42 -1.67
CA ASN A 286 10.87 39.44 -1.05
C ASN A 286 10.77 38.10 -1.85
N ASP A 287 11.87 37.71 -2.49
CA ASP A 287 11.95 36.56 -3.39
C ASP A 287 12.68 35.41 -2.69
N TYR A 288 11.97 34.77 -1.77
CA TYR A 288 12.45 33.64 -1.00
C TYR A 288 11.33 32.62 -0.77
N PHE A 289 11.72 31.37 -0.63
CA PHE A 289 10.79 30.28 -0.41
C PHE A 289 10.49 30.07 1.08
N LYS A 290 9.25 29.67 1.36
CA LYS A 290 8.78 29.29 2.70
C LYS A 290 8.35 27.83 2.68
N THR A 291 8.62 27.07 3.73
CA THR A 291 8.02 25.73 3.89
C THR A 291 6.68 25.80 4.61
N ILE A 292 5.85 24.80 4.37
CA ILE A 292 4.67 24.57 5.20
C ILE A 292 5.09 24.25 6.65
N ILE A 293 4.37 24.81 7.63
CA ILE A 293 4.61 24.55 9.04
C ILE A 293 4.32 23.09 9.41
N PHE A 294 5.08 22.55 10.36
CA PHE A 294 4.98 21.15 10.77
C PHE A 294 3.57 20.65 11.12
N PRO A 295 2.72 21.41 11.85
CA PRO A 295 1.34 20.98 12.13
C PRO A 295 0.51 20.77 10.86
N LEU A 296 0.69 21.61 9.84
CA LEU A 296 -0.04 21.48 8.58
C LEU A 296 0.47 20.28 7.76
N ILE A 297 1.78 19.98 7.83
CA ILE A 297 2.33 18.75 7.25
C ILE A 297 1.69 17.52 7.89
N LEU A 298 1.50 17.53 9.22
CA LEU A 298 0.85 16.43 9.94
C LEU A 298 -0.59 16.22 9.47
N ILE A 299 -1.35 17.30 9.27
CA ILE A 299 -2.71 17.26 8.75
C ILE A 299 -2.73 16.70 7.32
N ILE A 300 -1.84 17.16 6.45
CA ILE A 300 -1.75 16.67 5.06
C ILE A 300 -1.45 15.16 5.06
N ASN A 301 -0.47 14.72 5.87
CA ASN A 301 -0.13 13.31 6.00
C ASN A 301 -1.31 12.48 6.55
N PHE A 302 -2.02 13.00 7.55
CA PHE A 302 -3.22 12.35 8.08
C PHE A 302 -4.29 12.19 6.99
N LEU A 303 -4.62 13.28 6.29
CA LEU A 303 -5.59 13.25 5.20
C LEU A 303 -5.17 12.30 4.07
N SER A 304 -3.88 12.22 3.74
CA SER A 304 -3.39 11.32 2.68
C SER A 304 -3.66 9.84 2.97
N VAL A 305 -3.46 9.41 4.22
CA VAL A 305 -3.75 8.04 4.69
C VAL A 305 -5.25 7.80 4.79
N PHE A 306 -5.98 8.74 5.41
CA PHE A 306 -7.40 8.55 5.68
C PHE A 306 -8.27 8.66 4.44
N PHE A 307 -7.93 9.53 3.48
CA PHE A 307 -8.71 9.67 2.26
C PHE A 307 -8.65 8.40 1.41
N THR A 308 -7.45 7.91 1.13
CA THR A 308 -7.26 6.64 0.38
C THR A 308 -7.74 5.43 1.19
N GLY A 309 -7.55 5.45 2.51
CA GLY A 309 -8.02 4.39 3.41
C GLY A 309 -9.54 4.26 3.47
N ILE A 310 -10.27 5.37 3.58
CA ILE A 310 -11.71 5.38 3.80
C ILE A 310 -12.49 5.23 2.49
N PHE A 311 -12.17 6.05 1.49
CA PHE A 311 -13.01 6.23 0.30
C PHE A 311 -12.78 5.20 -0.81
N LEU A 312 -11.68 4.45 -0.78
CA LEU A 312 -11.42 3.42 -1.77
C LEU A 312 -12.29 2.16 -1.52
N GLY A 313 -12.94 1.67 -2.59
CA GLY A 313 -13.92 0.58 -2.56
C GLY A 313 -13.29 -0.83 -2.58
N LYS A 314 -14.08 -1.85 -2.96
CA LYS A 314 -13.61 -3.25 -3.05
C LYS A 314 -12.82 -3.58 -4.34
N LYS A 315 -12.91 -2.74 -5.38
CA LYS A 315 -12.30 -3.01 -6.69
C LYS A 315 -10.81 -2.65 -6.68
N MET A 316 -9.95 -3.65 -6.53
CA MET A 316 -8.50 -3.48 -6.39
C MET A 316 -7.87 -2.65 -7.53
N VAL A 317 -8.13 -3.03 -8.79
CA VAL A 317 -7.53 -2.36 -9.96
C VAL A 317 -7.92 -0.88 -10.02
N LEU A 318 -9.21 -0.58 -9.82
CA LEU A 318 -9.72 0.79 -9.81
C LEU A 318 -9.08 1.61 -8.69
N ASN A 319 -8.91 1.02 -7.50
CA ASN A 319 -8.28 1.70 -6.36
C ASN A 319 -6.82 2.06 -6.63
N VAL A 320 -6.07 1.21 -7.34
CA VAL A 320 -4.68 1.51 -7.74
C VAL A 320 -4.65 2.72 -8.67
N PHE A 321 -5.52 2.75 -9.70
CA PHE A 321 -5.60 3.90 -10.61
C PHE A 321 -5.97 5.20 -9.88
N ILE A 322 -6.96 5.16 -8.97
CA ILE A 322 -7.34 6.33 -8.18
C ILE A 322 -6.18 6.81 -7.31
N THR A 323 -5.46 5.89 -6.66
CA THR A 323 -4.33 6.25 -5.80
C THR A 323 -3.21 6.91 -6.60
N ILE A 324 -2.86 6.37 -7.77
CA ILE A 324 -1.86 6.97 -8.66
C ILE A 324 -2.32 8.37 -9.13
N PHE A 325 -3.59 8.51 -9.51
CA PHE A 325 -4.15 9.79 -9.93
C PHE A 325 -4.08 10.84 -8.81
N LEU A 326 -4.39 10.48 -7.56
CA LEU A 326 -4.30 11.38 -6.40
C LEU A 326 -2.85 11.81 -6.11
N ILE A 327 -1.88 10.90 -6.26
CA ILE A 327 -0.46 11.22 -6.11
C ILE A 327 -0.02 12.24 -7.18
N LEU A 328 -0.39 12.01 -8.45
CA LEU A 328 -0.08 12.94 -9.54
C LEU A 328 -0.76 14.31 -9.37
N LEU A 329 -2.02 14.31 -8.92
CA LEU A 329 -2.75 15.54 -8.63
C LEU A 329 -2.08 16.34 -7.51
N TYR A 330 -1.66 15.67 -6.43
CA TYR A 330 -0.95 16.28 -5.33
C TYR A 330 0.43 16.81 -5.75
N PHE A 331 1.14 16.08 -6.60
CA PHE A 331 2.41 16.54 -7.18
C PHE A 331 2.23 17.85 -7.95
N GLY A 332 1.20 17.93 -8.80
CA GLY A 332 0.86 19.16 -9.53
C GLY A 332 0.52 20.33 -8.60
N LEU A 333 -0.28 20.10 -7.55
CA LEU A 333 -0.60 21.12 -6.55
C LEU A 333 0.65 21.59 -5.78
N SER A 334 1.53 20.67 -5.38
CA SER A 334 2.78 20.97 -4.70
C SER A 334 3.73 21.79 -5.59
N TYR A 335 3.77 21.50 -6.90
CA TYR A 335 4.54 22.28 -7.87
C TYR A 335 3.93 23.68 -8.08
N TYR A 336 2.60 23.80 -8.14
CA TYR A 336 1.95 25.10 -8.20
C TYR A 336 2.26 25.98 -6.98
N LEU A 337 2.21 25.41 -5.77
CA LEU A 337 2.63 26.11 -4.55
C LEU A 337 4.11 26.52 -4.61
N PHE A 338 4.97 25.67 -5.16
CA PHE A 338 6.38 25.97 -5.36
C PHE A 338 6.57 27.21 -6.26
N LEU A 339 5.83 27.35 -7.35
CA LEU A 339 5.87 28.57 -8.18
C LEU A 339 5.44 29.83 -7.39
N LYS A 340 4.58 29.67 -6.38
CA LYS A 340 4.18 30.71 -5.42
C LYS A 340 5.13 30.84 -4.22
N HIS A 341 6.33 30.27 -4.30
CA HIS A 341 7.38 30.33 -3.29
C HIS A 341 7.02 29.59 -1.99
N ILE A 342 6.14 28.59 -2.07
CA ILE A 342 5.76 27.72 -0.95
C ILE A 342 6.19 26.29 -1.24
N ILE A 343 7.09 25.75 -0.43
CA ILE A 343 7.56 24.36 -0.54
C ILE A 343 6.62 23.47 0.27
N ALA A 344 5.83 22.67 -0.43
CA ALA A 344 5.05 21.57 0.16
C ALA A 344 5.83 20.25 0.03
N PRO A 345 5.77 19.37 1.05
CA PRO A 345 6.39 18.05 0.98
C PRO A 345 5.68 17.18 -0.06
N VAL A 346 6.40 16.30 -0.74
CA VAL A 346 5.84 15.44 -1.79
C VAL A 346 5.89 13.97 -1.39
N VAL A 347 6.98 13.54 -0.76
CA VAL A 347 7.26 12.13 -0.47
C VAL A 347 6.38 11.63 0.67
N SER A 348 6.29 12.37 1.78
CA SER A 348 5.49 11.90 2.92
C SER A 348 3.98 11.78 2.61
N PRO A 349 3.34 12.73 1.91
CA PRO A 349 1.92 12.58 1.58
C PRO A 349 1.69 11.49 0.53
N SER A 350 2.60 11.34 -0.45
CA SER A 350 2.52 10.25 -1.44
C SER A 350 2.64 8.88 -0.79
N LEU A 351 3.59 8.71 0.12
CA LEU A 351 3.74 7.49 0.91
C LEU A 351 2.49 7.24 1.77
N GLY A 352 1.92 8.29 2.36
CA GLY A 352 0.67 8.19 3.11
C GLY A 352 -0.51 7.70 2.28
N MET A 353 -0.65 8.15 1.02
CA MET A 353 -1.66 7.62 0.09
C MET A 353 -1.48 6.12 -0.19
N VAL A 354 -0.23 5.67 -0.38
CA VAL A 354 0.07 4.24 -0.58
C VAL A 354 -0.25 3.43 0.68
N LEU A 355 0.14 3.93 1.85
CA LEU A 355 -0.14 3.27 3.13
C LEU A 355 -1.63 3.23 3.46
N GLY A 356 -2.39 4.27 3.12
CA GLY A 356 -3.84 4.27 3.25
C GLY A 356 -4.51 3.25 2.34
N PHE A 357 -4.04 3.11 1.08
CA PHE A 357 -4.45 2.03 0.19
C PHE A 357 -4.16 0.64 0.79
N LEU A 358 -2.95 0.41 1.32
CA LEU A 358 -2.60 -0.84 1.99
C LEU A 358 -3.46 -1.10 3.23
N GLY A 359 -3.74 -0.07 4.03
CA GLY A 359 -4.65 -0.15 5.17
C GLY A 359 -6.06 -0.56 4.77
N ASN A 360 -6.55 -0.07 3.63
CA ASN A 360 -7.83 -0.51 3.07
C ASN A 360 -7.80 -1.99 2.64
N LEU A 361 -6.70 -2.46 2.04
CA LEU A 361 -6.54 -3.89 1.70
C LEU A 361 -6.52 -4.78 2.95
N VAL A 362 -5.74 -4.38 3.96
CA VAL A 362 -5.68 -5.09 5.25
C VAL A 362 -7.05 -5.14 5.90
N TYR A 363 -7.78 -4.02 5.93
CA TYR A 363 -9.15 -3.97 6.40
C TYR A 363 -10.07 -4.95 5.64
N GLN A 364 -9.95 -5.03 4.31
CA GLN A 364 -10.73 -5.95 3.49
C GLN A 364 -10.39 -7.42 3.78
N SER A 365 -9.13 -7.74 4.11
CA SER A 365 -8.73 -9.10 4.50
C SER A 365 -9.12 -9.49 5.94
N ILE A 366 -9.23 -8.51 6.85
CA ILE A 366 -9.53 -8.73 8.27
C ILE A 366 -11.04 -8.73 8.53
N LEU A 367 -11.85 -8.15 7.65
CA LEU A 367 -13.30 -8.27 7.74
C LEU A 367 -13.67 -9.76 7.88
N PRO A 368 -14.20 -10.20 9.04
CA PRO A 368 -14.70 -11.56 9.13
C PRO A 368 -15.79 -11.70 8.05
N LYS A 369 -15.71 -12.77 7.24
CA LYS A 369 -16.85 -13.26 6.43
C LYS A 369 -18.09 -13.08 7.31
N GLU A 370 -19.01 -12.21 6.91
CA GLU A 370 -20.01 -11.61 7.80
C GLU A 370 -20.55 -12.62 8.81
N ARG A 371 -20.43 -12.28 10.11
CA ARG A 371 -21.15 -13.01 11.14
C ARG A 371 -22.63 -12.65 10.97
N LEU A 372 -23.32 -13.42 10.13
CA LEU A 372 -24.75 -13.22 9.83
C LEU A 372 -25.66 -13.53 11.03
N GLU A 373 -25.12 -14.02 12.15
CA GLU A 373 -25.87 -14.28 13.38
C GLU A 373 -26.54 -13.01 13.91
N GLY A 374 -27.85 -13.09 14.15
CA GLY A 374 -28.69 -11.97 14.58
C GLY A 374 -29.36 -11.21 13.43
N ILE A 375 -28.89 -11.35 12.19
CA ILE A 375 -29.51 -10.74 11.01
C ILE A 375 -30.82 -11.47 10.69
N THR A 376 -31.82 -10.72 10.20
CA THR A 376 -33.10 -11.29 9.77
C THR A 376 -33.26 -11.11 8.26
N ILE A 377 -33.28 -12.21 7.52
CA ILE A 377 -33.49 -12.25 6.07
C ILE A 377 -35.00 -12.26 5.76
N LYS A 378 -35.43 -11.55 4.72
CA LYS A 378 -36.81 -11.34 4.28
C LYS A 378 -37.73 -10.81 5.39
N LYS A 379 -37.15 -10.15 6.41
CA LYS A 379 -37.85 -9.82 7.68
C LYS A 379 -38.55 -11.02 8.34
N ARG A 380 -38.17 -12.26 7.96
CA ARG A 380 -38.84 -13.50 8.36
C ARG A 380 -37.89 -14.48 9.02
N TYR A 381 -36.68 -14.63 8.51
CA TYR A 381 -35.76 -15.67 8.97
C TYR A 381 -34.62 -15.07 9.78
N LYS A 382 -34.68 -15.21 11.10
CA LYS A 382 -33.65 -14.70 12.00
C LYS A 382 -32.52 -15.72 12.13
N ILE A 383 -31.34 -15.39 11.60
CA ILE A 383 -30.16 -16.25 11.67
C ILE A 383 -29.69 -16.35 13.13
N LEU A 384 -29.48 -17.58 13.62
CA LEU A 384 -29.09 -17.87 14.99
C LEU A 384 -27.62 -18.26 15.09
N LYS A 385 -27.18 -19.22 14.27
CA LYS A 385 -25.84 -19.81 14.35
C LYS A 385 -25.38 -20.36 13.00
N LYS A 386 -24.08 -20.30 12.69
CA LYS A 386 -23.53 -21.04 11.54
C LYS A 386 -23.46 -22.55 11.82
N LEU A 387 -23.98 -23.36 10.90
CA LEU A 387 -23.94 -24.84 10.98
C LEU A 387 -22.74 -25.42 10.23
N GLY A 388 -22.37 -24.83 9.09
CA GLY A 388 -21.27 -25.32 8.26
C GLY A 388 -20.88 -24.34 7.15
N SER A 389 -19.75 -24.60 6.50
CA SER A 389 -19.25 -23.82 5.37
C SER A 389 -18.74 -24.78 4.30
N GLY A 390 -19.24 -24.65 3.07
CA GLY A 390 -18.71 -25.33 1.89
C GLY A 390 -17.91 -24.38 1.00
N GLY A 391 -17.52 -24.87 -0.18
CA GLY A 391 -16.75 -24.11 -1.18
C GLY A 391 -17.51 -22.94 -1.81
N MET A 392 -18.82 -23.06 -1.98
CA MET A 392 -19.67 -22.05 -2.64
C MET A 392 -20.66 -21.34 -1.70
N ALA A 393 -21.07 -22.00 -0.62
CA ALA A 393 -22.12 -21.52 0.27
C ALA A 393 -21.78 -21.77 1.74
N SER A 394 -22.45 -21.06 2.65
CA SER A 394 -22.45 -21.33 4.09
C SER A 394 -23.86 -21.68 4.53
N VAL A 395 -24.00 -22.63 5.45
CA VAL A 395 -25.30 -23.05 5.99
C VAL A 395 -25.44 -22.54 7.42
N TYR A 396 -26.58 -21.94 7.72
CA TYR A 396 -26.91 -21.35 9.00
C TYR A 396 -28.21 -21.92 9.56
N LEU A 397 -28.26 -22.10 10.88
CA LEU A 397 -29.49 -22.29 11.63
C LEU A 397 -30.19 -20.93 11.75
N ALA A 398 -31.48 -20.89 11.46
CA ALA A 398 -32.32 -19.71 11.59
C ALA A 398 -33.68 -20.06 12.21
N LYS A 399 -34.32 -19.06 12.81
CA LYS A 399 -35.70 -19.13 13.28
C LYS A 399 -36.61 -18.50 12.23
N ASP A 400 -37.58 -19.24 11.71
CA ASP A 400 -38.68 -18.65 10.96
C ASP A 400 -39.62 -17.94 11.94
N LEU A 401 -39.66 -16.62 11.89
CA LEU A 401 -40.42 -15.78 12.82
C LEU A 401 -41.93 -15.90 12.62
N VAL A 402 -42.38 -16.39 11.45
CA VAL A 402 -43.79 -16.62 11.12
C VAL A 402 -44.24 -17.97 11.69
N THR A 403 -43.57 -19.05 11.31
CA THR A 403 -43.96 -20.41 11.73
C THR A 403 -43.43 -20.81 13.11
N LYS A 404 -42.52 -20.01 13.69
CA LYS A 404 -41.77 -20.29 14.93
C LYS A 404 -40.94 -21.59 14.89
N LYS A 405 -40.75 -22.18 13.71
CA LYS A 405 -39.92 -23.38 13.52
C LYS A 405 -38.47 -23.01 13.21
N ASP A 406 -37.57 -23.90 13.56
CA ASP A 406 -36.17 -23.79 13.16
C ASP A 406 -36.03 -24.24 11.70
N VAL A 407 -35.21 -23.52 10.94
CA VAL A 407 -34.93 -23.78 9.52
C VAL A 407 -33.43 -23.68 9.29
N ALA A 408 -32.94 -24.34 8.25
CA ALA A 408 -31.57 -24.15 7.80
C ALA A 408 -31.57 -23.24 6.55
N ILE A 409 -30.59 -22.34 6.46
CA ILE A 409 -30.46 -21.39 5.35
C ILE A 409 -29.08 -21.53 4.74
N LYS A 410 -29.05 -21.95 3.48
CA LYS A 410 -27.85 -22.02 2.65
C LYS A 410 -27.71 -20.69 1.92
N ILE A 411 -26.63 -19.95 2.18
CA ILE A 411 -26.35 -18.61 1.64
C ILE A 411 -25.07 -18.68 0.82
N LEU A 412 -25.13 -18.25 -0.45
CA LEU A 412 -23.94 -18.17 -1.32
C LEU A 412 -22.92 -17.20 -0.75
N HIS A 413 -21.62 -17.51 -0.89
CA HIS A 413 -20.58 -16.56 -0.48
C HIS A 413 -20.65 -15.33 -1.40
N PRO A 414 -20.43 -14.10 -0.89
CA PRO A 414 -20.59 -12.86 -1.66
C PRO A 414 -19.81 -12.83 -2.98
N GLN A 415 -18.64 -13.47 -3.04
CA GLN A 415 -17.82 -13.58 -4.24
C GLN A 415 -18.50 -14.32 -5.41
N TYR A 416 -19.53 -15.12 -5.15
CA TYR A 416 -20.31 -15.85 -6.15
C TYR A 416 -21.69 -15.25 -6.39
N ALA A 417 -22.09 -14.21 -5.65
CA ALA A 417 -23.44 -13.63 -5.71
C ALA A 417 -23.70 -12.83 -7.01
N GLU A 418 -22.66 -12.54 -7.79
CA GLU A 418 -22.72 -11.85 -9.08
C GLU A 418 -22.28 -12.73 -10.26
N ASP A 419 -21.78 -13.94 -10.00
CA ASP A 419 -21.35 -14.88 -11.05
C ASP A 419 -22.59 -15.55 -11.66
N LYS A 420 -22.89 -15.20 -12.92
CA LYS A 420 -24.08 -15.70 -13.63
C LYS A 420 -24.12 -17.22 -13.71
N GLU A 421 -22.98 -17.87 -13.93
CA GLU A 421 -22.91 -19.32 -14.09
C GLU A 421 -23.19 -20.03 -12.75
N VAL A 422 -22.64 -19.50 -11.65
CA VAL A 422 -22.88 -20.04 -10.30
C VAL A 422 -24.33 -19.79 -9.86
N LEU A 423 -24.88 -18.60 -10.14
CA LEU A 423 -26.28 -18.28 -9.84
C LEU A 423 -27.25 -19.20 -10.60
N GLU A 424 -27.05 -19.40 -11.89
CA GLU A 424 -27.89 -20.31 -12.70
C GLU A 424 -27.86 -21.74 -12.16
N ARG A 425 -26.68 -22.23 -11.77
CA ARG A 425 -26.53 -23.54 -11.11
C ARG A 425 -27.31 -23.61 -9.79
N PHE A 426 -27.21 -22.58 -8.95
CA PHE A 426 -27.88 -22.53 -7.65
C PHE A 426 -29.41 -22.47 -7.79
N TYR A 427 -29.92 -21.66 -8.71
CA TYR A 427 -31.37 -21.61 -8.99
C TYR A 427 -31.89 -22.92 -9.58
N ARG A 428 -31.10 -23.61 -10.40
CA ARG A 428 -31.45 -24.93 -10.91
C ARG A 428 -31.50 -25.97 -9.79
N GLU A 429 -30.56 -25.93 -8.84
CA GLU A 429 -30.58 -26.77 -7.63
C GLU A 429 -31.87 -26.54 -6.83
N ILE A 430 -32.24 -25.27 -6.61
CA ILE A 430 -33.49 -24.92 -5.94
C ILE A 430 -34.71 -25.49 -6.67
N GLN A 431 -34.78 -25.31 -7.99
CA GLN A 431 -35.95 -25.69 -8.77
C GLN A 431 -36.23 -27.18 -8.73
N VAL A 432 -35.18 -28.00 -8.85
CA VAL A 432 -35.30 -29.47 -8.81
C VAL A 432 -35.69 -29.96 -7.41
N CYS A 433 -35.11 -29.38 -6.36
CA CYS A 433 -35.38 -29.80 -4.99
C CYS A 433 -36.75 -29.34 -4.46
N LYS A 434 -37.37 -28.32 -5.06
CA LYS A 434 -38.72 -27.85 -4.70
C LYS A 434 -39.80 -28.90 -4.97
N ASP A 435 -39.63 -29.71 -6.01
CA ASP A 435 -40.63 -30.69 -6.44
C ASP A 435 -40.52 -32.02 -5.66
N LEU A 436 -39.56 -32.12 -4.74
CA LEU A 436 -39.31 -33.31 -3.93
C LEU A 436 -40.04 -33.20 -2.58
N ASP A 437 -40.98 -34.10 -2.33
CA ASP A 437 -41.66 -34.24 -1.04
C ASP A 437 -41.64 -35.70 -0.58
N HIS A 438 -40.63 -36.05 0.24
CA HIS A 438 -40.42 -37.40 0.73
C HIS A 438 -39.88 -37.37 2.17
N PRO A 439 -40.33 -38.27 3.08
CA PRO A 439 -39.91 -38.26 4.48
C PRO A 439 -38.39 -38.39 4.68
N SER A 440 -37.69 -39.05 3.75
CA SER A 440 -36.22 -39.21 3.77
C SER A 440 -35.46 -38.24 2.88
N ILE A 441 -36.09 -37.16 2.38
CA ILE A 441 -35.41 -36.07 1.66
C ILE A 441 -35.61 -34.78 2.46
N VAL A 442 -34.57 -33.94 2.53
CA VAL A 442 -34.65 -32.61 3.14
C VAL A 442 -35.48 -31.68 2.27
N LYS A 443 -36.59 -31.18 2.81
CA LYS A 443 -37.53 -30.31 2.11
C LYS A 443 -37.01 -28.89 1.96
N VAL A 444 -37.15 -28.34 0.75
CA VAL A 444 -36.93 -26.92 0.45
C VAL A 444 -38.20 -26.14 0.77
N LEU A 445 -38.07 -25.08 1.56
CA LEU A 445 -39.20 -24.31 2.08
C LEU A 445 -39.37 -22.96 1.37
N ASP A 446 -38.26 -22.27 1.09
CA ASP A 446 -38.25 -20.97 0.41
C ASP A 446 -36.89 -20.74 -0.25
N HIS A 447 -36.78 -19.69 -1.05
CA HIS A 447 -35.55 -19.20 -1.66
C HIS A 447 -35.69 -17.71 -1.95
N GLY A 448 -34.57 -17.03 -2.20
CA GLY A 448 -34.64 -15.63 -2.59
C GLY A 448 -33.29 -14.99 -2.78
N LYS A 449 -33.37 -13.70 -3.10
CA LYS A 449 -32.24 -12.78 -3.10
C LYS A 449 -32.66 -11.55 -2.31
N GLU A 450 -31.88 -11.17 -1.31
CA GLU A 450 -32.06 -9.95 -0.53
C GLU A 450 -30.69 -9.31 -0.35
N ASP A 451 -30.57 -8.04 -0.72
CA ASP A 451 -29.29 -7.32 -0.81
C ASP A 451 -28.25 -8.13 -1.63
N ASP A 452 -27.09 -8.41 -1.04
CA ASP A 452 -26.00 -9.20 -1.62
C ASP A 452 -26.10 -10.70 -1.29
N HIS A 453 -27.20 -11.15 -0.69
CA HIS A 453 -27.38 -12.53 -0.23
C HIS A 453 -28.37 -13.29 -1.12
N VAL A 454 -27.86 -14.26 -1.86
CA VAL A 454 -28.67 -15.27 -2.56
C VAL A 454 -28.75 -16.49 -1.65
N PHE A 455 -29.97 -16.94 -1.35
CA PHE A 455 -30.20 -17.95 -0.32
C PHE A 455 -31.30 -18.94 -0.66
N MET A 456 -31.24 -20.08 0.02
CA MET A 456 -32.19 -21.18 -0.01
C MET A 456 -32.51 -21.59 1.43
N VAL A 457 -33.80 -21.68 1.75
CA VAL A 457 -34.32 -22.07 3.06
C VAL A 457 -34.80 -23.51 2.96
N MET A 458 -34.35 -24.35 3.87
CA MET A 458 -34.68 -25.77 3.95
C MET A 458 -35.10 -26.14 5.37
N GLU A 459 -35.77 -27.28 5.54
CA GLU A 459 -36.08 -27.79 6.87
C GLU A 459 -34.78 -28.01 7.67
N TYR A 460 -34.82 -27.69 8.96
CA TYR A 460 -33.69 -27.97 9.84
C TYR A 460 -33.75 -29.42 10.32
N VAL A 461 -32.72 -30.19 10.02
CA VAL A 461 -32.58 -31.57 10.50
C VAL A 461 -31.80 -31.57 11.81
N SER A 462 -32.49 -31.80 12.92
CA SER A 462 -31.85 -31.92 14.24
C SER A 462 -31.20 -33.30 14.41
N GLY A 463 -29.91 -33.37 14.16
CA GLY A 463 -29.15 -34.63 14.14
C GLY A 463 -27.68 -34.44 13.76
N LYS A 464 -27.03 -35.54 13.38
CA LYS A 464 -25.65 -35.55 12.87
C LYS A 464 -25.60 -36.15 11.46
N ASP A 465 -24.66 -35.66 10.65
CA ASP A 465 -24.34 -36.32 9.38
C ASP A 465 -23.65 -37.67 9.64
N LEU A 466 -23.81 -38.60 8.71
CA LEU A 466 -23.34 -39.99 8.85
C LEU A 466 -21.82 -40.05 8.98
N LYS A 467 -21.08 -39.12 8.37
CA LYS A 467 -19.62 -39.06 8.50
C LYS A 467 -19.20 -38.86 9.94
N LYS A 468 -19.76 -37.85 10.62
CA LYS A 468 -19.49 -37.61 12.05
C LYS A 468 -19.86 -38.80 12.93
N ILE A 469 -20.95 -39.51 12.60
CA ILE A 469 -21.35 -40.69 13.37
C ILE A 469 -20.30 -41.80 13.25
N MET A 470 -19.78 -42.05 12.05
CA MET A 470 -18.72 -43.03 11.83
C MET A 470 -17.40 -42.62 12.49
N GLU A 471 -17.06 -41.32 12.50
CA GLU A 471 -15.88 -40.80 13.18
C GLU A 471 -15.97 -40.96 14.71
N GLU A 472 -17.16 -40.76 15.29
CA GLU A 472 -17.38 -40.85 16.74
C GLU A 472 -17.54 -42.28 17.24
N LYS A 473 -18.22 -43.15 16.48
CA LYS A 473 -18.60 -44.50 16.93
C LYS A 473 -17.82 -45.62 16.24
N GLY A 474 -17.04 -45.32 15.21
CA GLY A 474 -16.43 -46.31 14.33
C GLY A 474 -17.44 -46.94 13.36
N PRO A 475 -17.15 -48.16 12.86
CA PRO A 475 -18.03 -48.87 11.93
C PRO A 475 -19.46 -49.04 12.47
N ILE A 476 -20.44 -48.91 11.58
CA ILE A 476 -21.86 -49.03 11.87
C ILE A 476 -22.26 -50.52 11.89
N PRO A 477 -23.02 -50.99 12.89
CA PRO A 477 -23.56 -52.35 12.92
C PRO A 477 -24.34 -52.68 11.65
N VAL A 478 -24.21 -53.92 11.16
CA VAL A 478 -24.76 -54.37 9.87
C VAL A 478 -26.25 -54.05 9.74
N ASP A 479 -27.05 -54.39 10.74
CA ASP A 479 -28.50 -54.19 10.70
C ASP A 479 -28.87 -52.71 10.54
N LEU A 480 -28.22 -51.84 11.31
CA LEU A 480 -28.43 -50.40 11.24
C LEU A 480 -27.93 -49.83 9.90
N ALA A 481 -26.81 -50.34 9.38
CA ALA A 481 -26.29 -49.92 8.10
C ALA A 481 -27.26 -50.28 6.97
N VAL A 482 -27.80 -51.50 6.98
CA VAL A 482 -28.83 -51.95 6.03
C VAL A 482 -30.07 -51.06 6.09
N GLU A 483 -30.56 -50.72 7.29
CA GLU A 483 -31.71 -49.82 7.44
C GLU A 483 -31.44 -48.43 6.85
N ILE A 484 -30.27 -47.86 7.11
CA ILE A 484 -29.88 -46.56 6.57
C ILE A 484 -29.83 -46.60 5.03
N ILE A 485 -29.18 -47.62 4.47
CA ILE A 485 -29.08 -47.79 3.01
C ILE A 485 -30.45 -47.98 2.37
N LYS A 486 -31.35 -48.77 2.99
CA LYS A 486 -32.74 -48.91 2.53
C LYS A 486 -33.45 -47.57 2.47
N LYS A 487 -33.36 -46.74 3.53
CA LYS A 487 -34.02 -45.43 3.56
C LYS A 487 -33.45 -44.46 2.51
N VAL A 488 -32.13 -44.48 2.28
CA VAL A 488 -31.52 -43.68 1.21
C VAL A 488 -31.94 -44.20 -0.17
N ALA A 489 -31.99 -45.52 -0.37
CA ALA A 489 -32.47 -46.11 -1.61
C ALA A 489 -33.95 -45.76 -1.89
N CYS A 490 -34.82 -45.73 -0.87
CA CYS A 490 -36.20 -45.25 -1.03
C CYS A 490 -36.25 -43.77 -1.46
N ALA A 491 -35.40 -42.92 -0.88
CA ALA A 491 -35.28 -41.52 -1.29
C ALA A 491 -34.80 -41.38 -2.75
N LEU A 492 -33.83 -42.20 -3.16
CA LEU A 492 -33.33 -42.25 -4.54
C LEU A 492 -34.39 -42.76 -5.53
N SER A 493 -35.14 -43.79 -5.16
CA SER A 493 -36.29 -44.30 -5.93
C SER A 493 -37.30 -43.18 -6.19
N TYR A 494 -37.70 -42.47 -5.14
CA TYR A 494 -38.62 -41.34 -5.26
C TYR A 494 -38.07 -40.23 -6.16
N ALA A 495 -36.82 -39.83 -5.99
CA ALA A 495 -36.19 -38.83 -6.85
C ALA A 495 -36.12 -39.30 -8.32
N ASN A 496 -35.78 -40.57 -8.56
CA ASN A 496 -35.74 -41.16 -9.89
C ASN A 496 -37.11 -41.16 -10.58
N SER A 497 -38.19 -41.38 -9.83
CA SER A 497 -39.57 -41.26 -10.36
C SER A 497 -39.92 -39.86 -10.87
N LYS A 498 -39.15 -38.85 -10.46
CA LYS A 498 -39.23 -37.45 -10.91
C LYS A 498 -38.16 -37.11 -11.95
N ASN A 499 -37.42 -38.09 -12.47
CA ASN A 499 -36.27 -37.94 -13.36
C ASN A 499 -35.12 -37.13 -12.74
N ILE A 500 -34.94 -37.22 -11.42
CA ILE A 500 -33.91 -36.51 -10.68
C ILE A 500 -32.85 -37.52 -10.21
N VAL A 501 -31.59 -37.23 -10.55
CA VAL A 501 -30.41 -37.96 -10.08
C VAL A 501 -29.67 -37.07 -9.09
N HIS A 502 -29.30 -37.61 -7.93
CA HIS A 502 -28.64 -36.85 -6.86
C HIS A 502 -27.22 -36.45 -7.22
N ARG A 503 -26.46 -37.36 -7.83
CA ARG A 503 -25.08 -37.20 -8.32
C ARG A 503 -24.01 -36.91 -7.27
N ASP A 504 -24.30 -36.78 -5.99
CA ASP A 504 -23.30 -36.46 -4.93
C ASP A 504 -23.61 -37.20 -3.62
N ILE A 505 -23.89 -38.50 -3.73
CA ILE A 505 -24.12 -39.35 -2.57
C ILE A 505 -22.80 -39.55 -1.82
N LYS A 506 -22.80 -39.17 -0.54
CA LYS A 506 -21.68 -39.31 0.40
C LYS A 506 -22.19 -39.21 1.84
N PRO A 507 -21.43 -39.66 2.86
CA PRO A 507 -21.90 -39.69 4.23
C PRO A 507 -22.21 -38.30 4.80
N GLN A 508 -21.54 -37.23 4.34
CA GLN A 508 -21.81 -35.86 4.77
C GLN A 508 -23.19 -35.34 4.31
N ASN A 509 -23.78 -35.95 3.27
CA ASN A 509 -25.09 -35.59 2.72
C ASN A 509 -26.23 -36.48 3.27
N ILE A 510 -25.92 -37.42 4.17
CA ILE A 510 -26.89 -38.31 4.81
C ILE A 510 -26.96 -37.93 6.29
N MET A 511 -28.08 -37.39 6.72
CA MET A 511 -28.33 -36.97 8.10
C MET A 511 -29.13 -38.03 8.85
N ILE A 512 -28.73 -38.31 10.08
CA ILE A 512 -29.48 -39.12 11.04
C ILE A 512 -29.98 -38.19 12.14
N THR A 513 -31.31 -38.09 12.27
CA THR A 513 -31.93 -37.29 13.31
C THR A 513 -31.77 -37.92 14.70
N ASN A 514 -31.99 -37.13 15.75
CA ASN A 514 -31.95 -37.64 17.12
C ASN A 514 -33.00 -38.74 17.39
N ASP A 515 -34.09 -38.80 16.62
CA ASP A 515 -35.11 -39.86 16.64
C ASP A 515 -34.84 -41.01 15.66
N GLY A 516 -33.64 -41.07 15.07
CA GLY A 516 -33.18 -42.20 14.24
C GLY A 516 -33.68 -42.19 12.79
N LYS A 517 -34.29 -41.11 12.32
CA LYS A 517 -34.75 -40.98 10.93
C LYS A 517 -33.59 -40.57 10.01
N VAL A 518 -33.61 -41.13 8.80
CA VAL A 518 -32.63 -40.84 7.75
C VAL A 518 -33.16 -39.77 6.81
N LYS A 519 -32.36 -38.75 6.55
CA LYS A 519 -32.66 -37.61 5.68
C LYS A 519 -31.50 -37.38 4.70
N LEU A 520 -31.80 -37.40 3.41
CA LEU A 520 -30.86 -37.09 2.32
C LEU A 520 -30.94 -35.61 1.95
N MET A 521 -29.79 -34.96 1.77
CA MET A 521 -29.69 -33.52 1.45
C MET A 521 -28.68 -33.22 0.34
N ASP A 522 -28.70 -31.99 -0.17
CA ASP A 522 -27.75 -31.45 -1.15
C ASP A 522 -27.67 -32.25 -2.48
N PHE A 523 -28.78 -32.29 -3.22
CA PHE A 523 -28.78 -32.84 -4.58
C PHE A 523 -27.78 -32.06 -5.45
N GLY A 524 -26.73 -32.74 -5.92
CA GLY A 524 -25.54 -32.19 -6.58
C GLY A 524 -25.78 -31.73 -8.02
N ILE A 525 -26.79 -30.88 -8.22
CA ILE A 525 -27.30 -30.42 -9.52
C ILE A 525 -26.38 -29.38 -10.19
N ALA A 526 -25.42 -28.81 -9.46
CA ALA A 526 -24.34 -28.01 -10.02
C ALA A 526 -23.53 -28.73 -11.12
N ARG A 527 -23.70 -30.05 -11.27
CA ARG A 527 -23.08 -30.95 -12.26
C ARG A 527 -23.84 -31.06 -13.60
N ILE A 528 -24.89 -30.25 -13.84
CA ILE A 528 -25.64 -30.27 -15.11
C ILE A 528 -25.10 -29.21 -16.08
N GLY A 529 -24.22 -29.64 -16.99
CA GLY A 529 -23.77 -28.87 -18.16
C GLY A 529 -22.51 -29.52 -18.74
N GLY A 530 -22.55 -29.96 -19.99
CA GLY A 530 -21.53 -30.80 -20.65
C GLY A 530 -20.17 -30.14 -20.92
N LEU A 531 -19.63 -29.38 -19.98
CA LEU A 531 -18.24 -28.95 -19.95
C LEU A 531 -17.56 -29.73 -18.82
N THR A 532 -16.72 -30.68 -19.22
CA THR A 532 -15.78 -31.50 -18.44
C THR A 532 -15.88 -31.39 -16.90
N THR A 533 -16.19 -32.51 -16.24
CA THR A 533 -16.08 -32.70 -14.78
C THR A 533 -14.67 -32.40 -14.24
N LEU A 534 -13.68 -32.27 -15.14
CA LEU A 534 -12.35 -31.70 -14.94
C LEU A 534 -12.34 -30.24 -15.44
N THR A 535 -11.98 -29.30 -14.57
CA THR A 535 -11.61 -27.95 -15.01
C THR A 535 -10.40 -28.02 -15.94
N GLN A 536 -10.14 -26.96 -16.74
CA GLN A 536 -8.89 -26.84 -17.54
C GLN A 536 -7.60 -26.96 -16.70
N THR A 537 -7.71 -26.92 -15.37
CA THR A 537 -6.63 -27.09 -14.38
C THR A 537 -6.57 -28.47 -13.73
N GLY A 538 -7.41 -29.43 -14.15
CA GLY A 538 -7.40 -30.81 -13.63
C GLY A 538 -8.09 -31.00 -12.27
N ILE A 539 -8.90 -30.04 -11.81
CA ILE A 539 -9.58 -30.10 -10.52
C ILE A 539 -10.99 -30.67 -10.73
N PHE A 540 -11.28 -31.82 -10.10
CA PHE A 540 -12.60 -32.41 -10.06
C PHE A 540 -13.52 -31.64 -9.10
N MET A 541 -14.69 -31.24 -9.57
CA MET A 541 -15.64 -30.47 -8.76
C MET A 541 -16.52 -31.41 -7.90
N GLY A 542 -15.99 -31.85 -6.75
CA GLY A 542 -16.71 -32.73 -5.81
C GLY A 542 -15.81 -33.48 -4.84
N THR A 543 -16.35 -34.50 -4.16
CA THR A 543 -15.60 -35.44 -3.32
C THR A 543 -15.35 -36.72 -4.15
N PRO A 544 -14.21 -36.83 -4.86
CA PRO A 544 -14.00 -37.90 -5.84
C PRO A 544 -14.07 -39.31 -5.22
N GLN A 545 -13.82 -39.43 -3.91
CA GLN A 545 -13.82 -40.69 -3.15
C GLN A 545 -15.13 -41.49 -3.21
N TYR A 546 -16.27 -40.88 -3.55
CA TYR A 546 -17.56 -41.58 -3.67
C TYR A 546 -18.12 -41.62 -5.10
N ALA A 547 -17.55 -40.85 -6.03
CA ALA A 547 -18.07 -40.75 -7.39
C ALA A 547 -18.03 -42.09 -8.13
N SER A 548 -18.97 -42.33 -9.04
CA SER A 548 -18.93 -43.49 -9.94
C SER A 548 -17.86 -43.34 -11.04
N PRO A 549 -17.40 -44.44 -11.67
CA PRO A 549 -16.47 -44.38 -12.80
C PRO A 549 -16.93 -43.45 -13.92
N GLU A 550 -18.20 -43.53 -14.33
CA GLU A 550 -18.77 -42.69 -15.37
C GLU A 550 -18.82 -41.20 -15.00
N GLN A 551 -18.94 -40.86 -13.70
CA GLN A 551 -18.86 -39.48 -13.23
C GLN A 551 -17.44 -38.92 -13.33
N LEU A 552 -16.43 -39.74 -12.97
CA LEU A 552 -15.02 -39.36 -13.11
C LEU A 552 -14.62 -39.20 -14.58
N GLU A 553 -15.20 -40.00 -15.47
CA GLU A 553 -15.01 -39.91 -16.93
C GLU A 553 -15.77 -38.75 -17.59
N GLY A 554 -16.72 -38.12 -16.88
CA GLY A 554 -17.60 -37.11 -17.45
C GLY A 554 -18.61 -37.66 -18.48
N LYS A 555 -18.91 -38.95 -18.40
CA LYS A 555 -19.97 -39.60 -19.20
C LYS A 555 -21.35 -39.25 -18.64
N LYS A 556 -22.40 -39.66 -19.37
CA LYS A 556 -23.78 -39.48 -18.94
C LYS A 556 -24.02 -40.23 -17.63
N VAL A 557 -24.54 -39.50 -16.64
CA VAL A 557 -24.83 -39.98 -15.29
C VAL A 557 -26.32 -40.26 -15.17
N ASP A 558 -26.68 -41.43 -14.64
CA ASP A 558 -28.06 -41.84 -14.35
C ASP A 558 -28.18 -42.38 -12.91
N ILE A 559 -29.34 -42.96 -12.56
CA ILE A 559 -29.61 -43.47 -11.21
C ILE A 559 -28.61 -44.55 -10.75
N ARG A 560 -27.99 -45.28 -11.68
CA ARG A 560 -27.03 -46.34 -11.39
C ARG A 560 -25.69 -45.79 -10.88
N SER A 561 -25.42 -44.51 -11.16
CA SER A 561 -24.30 -43.78 -10.57
C SER A 561 -24.53 -43.48 -9.09
N ASP A 562 -25.76 -43.11 -8.70
CA ASP A 562 -26.11 -42.89 -7.29
C ASP A 562 -26.09 -44.21 -6.50
N ILE A 563 -26.52 -45.31 -7.11
CA ILE A 563 -26.43 -46.66 -6.54
C ILE A 563 -24.97 -47.05 -6.28
N PHE A 564 -24.06 -46.77 -7.22
CA PHE A 564 -22.63 -47.00 -7.00
C PHE A 564 -22.09 -46.19 -5.82
N SER A 565 -22.37 -44.88 -5.79
CA SER A 565 -21.92 -44.01 -4.72
C SER A 565 -22.48 -44.44 -3.36
N LEU A 566 -23.74 -44.89 -3.31
CA LEU A 566 -24.35 -45.47 -2.11
C LEU A 566 -23.66 -46.78 -1.70
N GLY A 567 -23.15 -47.57 -2.65
CA GLY A 567 -22.38 -48.78 -2.36
C GLY A 567 -21.03 -48.48 -1.71
N ILE A 568 -20.35 -47.41 -2.14
CA ILE A 568 -19.12 -46.93 -1.49
C ILE A 568 -19.43 -46.43 -0.07
N VAL A 569 -20.54 -45.72 0.14
CA VAL A 569 -21.00 -45.34 1.49
C VAL A 569 -21.27 -46.58 2.34
N PHE A 570 -21.94 -47.60 1.79
CA PHE A 570 -22.24 -48.83 2.52
C PHE A 570 -20.97 -49.58 2.93
N TYR A 571 -19.98 -49.66 2.03
CA TYR A 571 -18.66 -50.20 2.33
C TYR A 571 -17.99 -49.47 3.50
N GLU A 572 -17.94 -48.14 3.46
CA GLU A 572 -17.30 -47.33 4.50
C GLU A 572 -18.04 -47.46 5.83
N MET A 573 -19.37 -47.51 5.82
CA MET A 573 -20.17 -47.73 7.03
C MET A 573 -19.77 -49.03 7.74
N LEU A 574 -19.61 -50.12 7.00
CA LEU A 574 -19.34 -51.44 7.61
C LEU A 574 -17.88 -51.66 8.01
N THR A 575 -16.95 -50.96 7.36
CA THR A 575 -15.50 -51.17 7.53
C THR A 575 -14.81 -50.03 8.27
N GLY A 576 -15.42 -48.84 8.30
CA GLY A 576 -14.79 -47.60 8.76
C GLY A 576 -13.76 -47.03 7.80
N LEU A 577 -13.54 -47.66 6.64
CA LEU A 577 -12.47 -47.32 5.70
C LEU A 577 -13.06 -47.06 4.31
N LEU A 578 -12.43 -46.15 3.56
CA LEU A 578 -12.72 -46.01 2.14
C LEU A 578 -12.06 -47.15 1.36
N PRO A 579 -12.73 -47.70 0.33
CA PRO A 579 -12.19 -48.82 -0.45
C PRO A 579 -10.97 -48.42 -1.28
N TYR A 580 -10.90 -47.15 -1.68
CA TYR A 580 -9.81 -46.59 -2.48
C TYR A 580 -9.28 -45.33 -1.80
N ALA A 581 -8.04 -45.39 -1.30
CA ALA A 581 -7.37 -44.27 -0.64
C ALA A 581 -6.31 -43.67 -1.58
N GLU A 582 -6.77 -42.89 -2.55
CA GLU A 582 -5.92 -42.26 -3.56
C GLU A 582 -5.94 -40.74 -3.43
N GLU A 583 -4.77 -40.10 -3.54
CA GLU A 583 -4.63 -38.65 -3.37
C GLU A 583 -5.10 -37.87 -4.60
N THR A 584 -4.92 -38.43 -5.80
CA THR A 584 -5.27 -37.76 -7.06
C THR A 584 -6.55 -38.34 -7.65
N THR A 585 -7.35 -37.50 -8.31
CA THR A 585 -8.57 -37.97 -8.99
C THR A 585 -8.23 -38.96 -10.12
N ILE A 586 -7.11 -38.75 -10.80
CA ILE A 586 -6.64 -39.63 -11.89
C ILE A 586 -6.24 -41.00 -11.35
N SER A 587 -5.48 -41.07 -10.24
CA SER A 587 -5.12 -42.36 -9.66
C SER A 587 -6.35 -43.10 -9.10
N LEU A 588 -7.29 -42.39 -8.48
CA LEU A 588 -8.56 -42.96 -8.05
C LEU A 588 -9.38 -43.55 -9.21
N MET A 589 -9.41 -42.84 -10.33
CA MET A 589 -10.09 -43.27 -11.56
C MET A 589 -9.47 -44.54 -12.13
N LEU A 590 -8.13 -44.57 -12.24
CA LEU A 590 -7.38 -45.75 -12.71
C LEU A 590 -7.62 -46.95 -11.79
N LYS A 591 -7.57 -46.74 -10.47
CA LYS A 591 -7.78 -47.79 -9.48
C LYS A 591 -9.15 -48.43 -9.59
N ARG A 592 -10.22 -47.61 -9.67
CA ARG A 592 -11.60 -48.12 -9.90
C ARG A 592 -11.79 -48.86 -11.22
N TYR A 593 -10.92 -48.62 -12.20
CA TYR A 593 -10.97 -49.28 -13.49
C TYR A 593 -10.14 -50.56 -13.54
N GLN A 594 -9.05 -50.64 -12.78
CA GLN A 594 -8.10 -51.74 -12.82
C GLN A 594 -8.26 -52.74 -11.68
N GLU A 595 -8.68 -52.27 -10.51
CA GLU A 595 -8.80 -53.06 -9.29
C GLU A 595 -10.27 -53.31 -8.95
N GLU A 596 -10.53 -54.49 -8.40
CA GLU A 596 -11.82 -54.83 -7.80
C GLU A 596 -12.00 -54.14 -6.45
N LEU A 597 -13.25 -53.93 -6.04
CA LEU A 597 -13.54 -53.46 -4.70
C LEU A 597 -13.04 -54.51 -3.70
N PRO A 598 -12.21 -54.12 -2.70
CA PRO A 598 -11.81 -55.04 -1.66
C PRO A 598 -13.03 -55.68 -0.97
N ASP A 599 -12.93 -56.94 -0.55
CA ASP A 599 -14.06 -57.60 0.13
C ASP A 599 -14.21 -57.04 1.55
N VAL A 600 -15.39 -56.53 1.90
CA VAL A 600 -15.69 -56.06 3.26
C VAL A 600 -15.43 -57.12 4.33
N ARG A 601 -15.58 -58.41 3.98
CA ARG A 601 -15.34 -59.54 4.89
C ARG A 601 -13.86 -59.76 5.19
N SER A 602 -12.95 -59.25 4.35
CA SER A 602 -11.52 -59.28 4.62
C SER A 602 -11.13 -58.36 5.80
N ILE A 603 -11.94 -57.32 6.03
CA ILE A 603 -11.75 -56.36 7.13
C ILE A 603 -12.57 -56.78 8.35
N ASN A 604 -13.83 -57.19 8.13
CA ASN A 604 -14.72 -57.65 9.20
C ASN A 604 -15.42 -58.96 8.79
N PRO A 605 -14.90 -60.13 9.20
CA PRO A 605 -15.44 -61.44 8.84
C PRO A 605 -16.89 -61.69 9.30
N ASN A 606 -17.39 -60.91 10.27
CA ASN A 606 -18.75 -61.03 10.79
C ASN A 606 -19.82 -60.44 9.86
N ILE A 607 -19.42 -59.73 8.79
CA ILE A 607 -20.36 -59.23 7.79
C ILE A 607 -20.96 -60.41 7.00
N PRO A 608 -22.29 -60.53 6.91
CA PRO A 608 -22.93 -61.59 6.15
C PRO A 608 -22.52 -61.58 4.67
N GLU A 609 -22.36 -62.78 4.10
CA GLU A 609 -21.93 -62.95 2.71
C GLU A 609 -22.83 -62.23 1.71
N GLY A 610 -24.14 -62.33 1.89
CA GLY A 610 -25.09 -61.68 1.01
C GLY A 610 -24.98 -60.15 1.03
N ILE A 611 -24.58 -59.54 2.15
CA ILE A 611 -24.31 -58.09 2.21
C ILE A 611 -23.05 -57.74 1.41
N SER A 612 -21.98 -58.54 1.53
CA SER A 612 -20.77 -58.35 0.69
C SER A 612 -21.12 -58.47 -0.80
N MET A 613 -21.92 -59.46 -1.19
CA MET A 613 -22.38 -59.62 -2.58
C MET A 613 -23.24 -58.45 -3.07
N ILE A 614 -24.13 -57.91 -2.22
CA ILE A 614 -24.91 -56.71 -2.54
C ILE A 614 -24.00 -55.51 -2.79
N ILE A 615 -23.00 -55.26 -1.92
CA ILE A 615 -22.05 -54.16 -2.09
C ILE A 615 -21.25 -54.32 -3.39
N LYS A 616 -20.77 -55.54 -3.69
CA LYS A 616 -20.08 -55.83 -4.97
C LYS A 616 -20.96 -55.52 -6.17
N LYS A 617 -22.24 -55.91 -6.14
CA LYS A 617 -23.20 -55.60 -7.22
C LYS A 617 -23.49 -54.10 -7.34
N MET A 618 -23.68 -53.38 -6.21
CA MET A 618 -23.86 -51.92 -6.22
C MET A 618 -22.67 -51.20 -6.87
N THR A 619 -21.46 -51.69 -6.60
CA THR A 619 -20.20 -51.07 -7.00
C THR A 619 -19.57 -51.71 -8.24
N ALA A 620 -20.33 -52.52 -9.00
CA ALA A 620 -19.85 -53.11 -10.24
C ALA A 620 -19.34 -52.01 -11.19
N ARG A 621 -18.23 -52.26 -11.85
CA ARG A 621 -17.55 -51.25 -12.67
C ARG A 621 -18.45 -50.69 -13.77
N PHE A 622 -19.12 -51.56 -14.53
CA PHE A 622 -20.02 -51.15 -15.59
C PHE A 622 -21.47 -51.00 -15.06
N PRO A 623 -22.17 -49.90 -15.37
CA PRO A 623 -23.53 -49.65 -14.89
C PRO A 623 -24.55 -50.75 -15.22
N GLU A 624 -24.41 -51.45 -16.34
CA GLU A 624 -25.26 -52.56 -16.77
C GLU A 624 -25.23 -53.77 -15.83
N PHE A 625 -24.16 -53.93 -15.05
CA PHE A 625 -24.03 -55.01 -14.07
C PHE A 625 -24.44 -54.62 -12.66
N ARG A 626 -24.81 -53.35 -12.44
CA ARG A 626 -25.35 -52.87 -11.17
C ARG A 626 -26.85 -53.16 -11.09
N TYR A 627 -27.44 -52.84 -9.94
CA TYR A 627 -28.88 -52.67 -9.86
C TYR A 627 -29.33 -51.57 -10.84
N GLN A 628 -30.33 -51.87 -11.66
CA GLN A 628 -30.82 -50.91 -12.64
C GLN A 628 -31.73 -49.86 -12.01
N THR A 629 -32.39 -50.21 -10.90
CA THR A 629 -33.20 -49.28 -10.12
C THR A 629 -32.96 -49.44 -8.61
N PRO A 630 -33.24 -48.40 -7.79
CA PRO A 630 -33.11 -48.50 -6.34
C PRO A 630 -34.07 -49.51 -5.71
N GLU A 631 -35.21 -49.81 -6.35
CA GLU A 631 -36.17 -50.82 -5.91
C GLU A 631 -35.56 -52.22 -5.91
N GLU A 632 -34.83 -52.60 -6.97
CA GLU A 632 -34.12 -53.89 -7.03
C GLU A 632 -33.13 -54.04 -5.87
N LEU A 633 -32.43 -52.95 -5.51
CA LEU A 633 -31.53 -52.93 -4.36
C LEU A 633 -32.31 -53.12 -3.04
N ILE A 634 -33.45 -52.46 -2.88
CA ILE A 634 -34.28 -52.57 -1.67
C ILE A 634 -34.78 -54.01 -1.49
N ASP A 635 -35.22 -54.65 -2.56
CA ASP A 635 -35.68 -56.04 -2.55
C ASP A 635 -34.55 -57.00 -2.13
N ASP A 636 -33.35 -56.82 -2.67
CA ASP A 636 -32.19 -57.64 -2.34
C ASP A 636 -31.72 -57.40 -0.89
N LEU A 637 -31.78 -56.16 -0.39
CA LEU A 637 -31.52 -55.84 1.03
C LEU A 637 -32.60 -56.40 1.98
N ASN A 638 -33.83 -56.62 1.53
CA ASN A 638 -34.88 -57.28 2.32
C ASN A 638 -34.68 -58.79 2.38
N ARG A 639 -34.19 -59.41 1.30
CA ARG A 639 -33.88 -60.84 1.27
C ARG A 639 -32.53 -61.17 1.94
N GLY A 640 -31.61 -60.22 1.98
CA GLY A 640 -30.28 -60.36 2.57
C GLY A 640 -29.22 -60.94 1.63
N TYR A 641 -29.54 -61.16 0.36
CA TYR A 641 -28.63 -61.68 -0.69
C TYR A 641 -29.16 -61.32 -2.09
N PRO A 642 -28.32 -61.20 -3.13
CA PRO A 642 -28.80 -60.85 -4.46
C PRO A 642 -29.43 -62.02 -5.22
N LEU A 643 -30.50 -61.79 -6.00
CA LEU A 643 -31.15 -62.83 -6.83
C LEU A 643 -30.25 -63.26 -7.99
N HIS A 644 -29.69 -62.25 -8.66
CA HIS A 644 -28.73 -62.40 -9.74
C HIS A 644 -27.41 -61.83 -9.24
N PRO A 645 -26.54 -62.66 -8.64
CA PRO A 645 -25.24 -62.22 -8.18
C PRO A 645 -24.42 -61.69 -9.35
N TYR A 646 -23.58 -60.71 -9.07
CA TYR A 646 -22.56 -60.27 -10.01
C TYR A 646 -21.53 -61.40 -10.17
N GLU A 647 -21.63 -62.15 -11.27
CA GLU A 647 -20.71 -63.25 -11.60
C GLU A 647 -19.67 -62.79 -12.64
N GLU A 648 -18.44 -62.54 -12.18
CA GLU A 648 -17.30 -62.11 -13.01
C GLU A 648 -17.00 -63.05 -14.19
N LYS A 649 -17.27 -64.35 -14.02
CA LYS A 649 -16.96 -65.38 -15.03
C LYS A 649 -17.73 -65.21 -16.34
N ASN A 650 -18.81 -64.43 -16.34
CA ASN A 650 -19.63 -64.18 -17.53
C ASN A 650 -19.29 -62.86 -18.24
N ILE A 651 -18.28 -62.11 -17.77
CA ILE A 651 -17.84 -60.86 -18.41
C ILE A 651 -16.78 -61.21 -19.46
N SER A 652 -17.16 -61.14 -20.74
CA SER A 652 -16.23 -61.39 -21.83
C SER A 652 -15.31 -60.18 -22.01
N SER A 653 -14.05 -60.42 -22.39
CA SER A 653 -13.11 -59.37 -22.80
C SER A 653 -13.65 -58.45 -23.91
N SER A 654 -14.70 -58.86 -24.65
CA SER A 654 -15.44 -58.03 -25.63
C SER A 654 -16.31 -56.92 -25.03
N ASP A 655 -16.58 -56.96 -23.72
CA ASP A 655 -17.38 -55.95 -23.02
C ASP A 655 -16.52 -54.75 -22.57
N THR A 656 -15.21 -54.81 -22.80
CA THR A 656 -14.27 -53.72 -22.49
C THR A 656 -14.15 -52.74 -23.66
N ILE A 657 -14.28 -51.44 -23.34
CA ILE A 657 -14.23 -50.31 -24.31
C ILE A 657 -12.91 -50.29 -25.11
N ILE A 658 -11.82 -50.84 -24.58
CA ILE A 658 -10.48 -50.83 -25.19
C ILE A 658 -10.45 -51.53 -26.56
N ARG A 659 -11.40 -52.43 -26.87
CA ARG A 659 -11.56 -53.01 -28.22
C ARG A 659 -12.62 -52.33 -29.09
N ARG A 660 -13.69 -51.78 -28.53
CA ARG A 660 -14.74 -51.09 -29.33
C ARG A 660 -14.21 -49.88 -30.13
N ASP A 661 -13.12 -49.25 -29.67
CA ASP A 661 -12.43 -48.19 -30.42
C ASP A 661 -11.40 -48.72 -31.44
N LYS A 662 -10.97 -49.99 -31.35
CA LYS A 662 -10.15 -50.64 -32.38
C LYS A 662 -10.99 -51.09 -33.58
N ASP A 663 -12.21 -51.57 -33.34
CA ASP A 663 -13.07 -52.11 -34.40
C ASP A 663 -13.80 -51.03 -35.23
N LYS A 664 -13.67 -49.75 -34.87
CA LYS A 664 -14.23 -48.60 -35.63
C LYS A 664 -13.27 -47.96 -36.62
N LYS A 665 -12.05 -48.49 -36.79
CA LYS A 665 -11.08 -47.98 -37.77
C LYS A 665 -10.98 -48.79 -39.06
N ASP A 666 -11.61 -49.96 -39.13
CA ASP A 666 -11.65 -50.78 -40.33
C ASP A 666 -13.11 -51.07 -40.73
N ASN A 667 -13.74 -50.08 -41.37
CA ASN A 667 -14.85 -50.26 -42.33
C ASN A 667 -15.05 -48.98 -43.15
#